data_AF-A0A3B3HGA7-F1
#
_entry.id   AF-A0A3B3HGA7-F1
#
_cell.length_a   1.000
_cell.length_b   1.000
_cell.length_c   1.000
_cell.angle_alpha   90.00
_cell.angle_beta   90.00
_cell.angle_gamma   90.00
#
_symmetry.space_group_name_H-M   'P 1'
#
loop_
_entity.id
_entity.type
_entity.pdbx_description
1 polymer ?
#
loop_
_entity_poly.entity_id
_entity_poly.type
_entity_poly.pdbx_seq_one_letter_code
_entity_poly.pdbx_strand_id
1 'polypeptide(L)'
;MLVITDYATKYPDVFPLKSIKAKSVASSLVQLFSRVGFPLEILTDRGSNFMSNLLKQVYKLLGIKRLRTTPYHPQTDGLTERFNQTLKQMLRKFVDETGSDWDQWLPYLLFAYREVPQASTGFSPFELLYGHEVRGPLSLLKETWGGENKEHSVNLLSYVLQMRERLERMRELAHSHMLEAQQYQKGWYDKSARQRSFNPGQRVLVLLPSEGSKLLAKWQGPFEVQQKLGPSTYRVATPGQPRSNRVLHVNLLKEWVDRPTKIALLIRGVQEEEDGEEQYLPVTTSVDLDLSHLPQEKQLQVRALTNSKVFQENPGRTNIVSHDIVLKEGASVRRLSYRIPERLLIPLKEEVDLMLSLGIIEPSKSDWCHPVVLVPKKDGSMRFCIDFRYLNANSKFDSYPTPRIDDLVERLGKAKYLSTIDLCKGYWQVPLAERCRELTAFRTPVVLFQFTVMPFGLHGAPATFQRLMDKVLYDISNFTAAYLDDIIVYSDTWEEHMKHLECVLERLQSAGLTVNPSKCDFAKAETQYLGYVIGNGMIKPQVNKVSAIEACPLPQTRKELRSFLGMAGFYQRFIPHFSTRAAPLTDMTGAKCPNKIKWTEDAVTAFKDLQKSLSESPVLYSPDFEKPFVLQTDASERGLGAVLLQGTSEERHPVAYVSRKLLPREVRYSTVEKETLAIKWALDSLRYYLLGREFILETDHKALQWLNKMKDSNGRITRWYLSMQPFCFTIRHVPGKINCIADYLSRRPDQSPEGEGSVMTAVTQDYY
;
A
#
# COMPACT_ATOMS: atom_id res chain seq x y z
N MET A 1 7.52 23.23 -27.90
CA MET A 1 8.72 23.67 -27.15
C MET A 1 9.97 23.11 -27.81
N LEU A 2 11.00 23.93 -28.01
CA LEU A 2 12.34 23.52 -28.44
C LEU A 2 13.27 23.57 -27.22
N VAL A 3 14.03 22.49 -26.99
CA VAL A 3 14.93 22.37 -25.84
C VAL A 3 16.34 22.16 -26.36
N ILE A 4 17.28 22.92 -25.82
CA ILE A 4 18.69 22.90 -26.20
C ILE A 4 19.48 22.82 -24.90
N THR A 5 20.45 21.93 -24.84
CA THR A 5 21.30 21.77 -23.65
C THR A 5 22.76 21.82 -24.07
N ASP A 6 23.56 22.63 -23.40
CA ASP A 6 25.01 22.59 -23.58
C ASP A 6 25.60 21.33 -22.93
N TYR A 7 26.44 20.60 -23.66
CA TYR A 7 26.99 19.33 -23.20
C TYR A 7 28.04 19.51 -22.10
N ALA A 8 28.77 20.62 -22.10
CA ALA A 8 29.85 20.87 -21.15
C ALA A 8 29.31 21.35 -19.79
N THR A 9 28.49 22.41 -19.81
CA THR A 9 27.95 23.04 -18.59
C THR A 9 26.64 22.40 -18.12
N LYS A 10 26.00 21.57 -18.96
CA LYS A 10 24.61 21.08 -18.77
C LYS A 10 23.57 22.20 -18.72
N TYR A 11 23.91 23.40 -19.17
CA TYR A 11 23.01 24.55 -19.14
C TYR A 11 21.85 24.36 -20.13
N PRO A 12 20.59 24.31 -19.66
CA PRO A 12 19.45 24.15 -20.54
C PRO A 12 18.85 25.49 -20.96
N ASP A 13 18.46 25.59 -22.23
CA ASP A 13 17.65 26.68 -22.77
C ASP A 13 16.40 26.12 -23.46
N VAL A 14 15.27 26.78 -23.20
CA VAL A 14 13.96 26.29 -23.62
C VAL A 14 13.17 27.41 -24.28
N PHE A 15 12.69 27.15 -25.49
CA PHE A 15 11.90 28.09 -26.28
C PHE A 15 10.46 27.58 -26.43
N PRO A 16 9.44 28.32 -25.95
CA PRO A 16 8.05 28.00 -26.24
C PRO A 16 7.74 28.33 -27.70
N LEU A 17 7.36 27.31 -28.48
CA LEU A 17 7.07 27.44 -29.92
C LEU A 17 5.63 27.04 -30.20
N LYS A 18 4.86 27.96 -30.82
CA LYS A 18 3.50 27.69 -31.33
C LYS A 18 3.50 26.73 -32.52
N SER A 19 4.62 26.66 -33.26
CA SER A 19 4.79 25.75 -34.40
C SER A 19 6.20 25.17 -34.43
N ILE A 20 6.32 23.88 -34.76
CA ILE A 20 7.61 23.17 -34.82
C ILE A 20 8.23 23.26 -36.23
N LYS A 21 7.67 24.08 -37.14
CA LYS A 21 8.20 24.23 -38.51
C LYS A 21 9.65 24.72 -38.51
N ALA A 22 10.40 24.32 -39.54
CA ALA A 22 11.83 24.60 -39.67
C ALA A 22 12.21 26.08 -39.55
N LYS A 23 11.37 27.00 -40.05
CA LYS A 23 11.59 28.46 -39.95
C LYS A 23 11.60 28.94 -38.49
N SER A 24 10.60 28.53 -37.70
CA SER A 24 10.49 28.90 -36.27
C SER A 24 11.66 28.35 -35.46
N VAL A 25 12.08 27.12 -35.75
CA VAL A 25 13.25 26.50 -35.12
C VAL A 25 14.54 27.25 -35.47
N ALA A 26 14.74 27.60 -36.75
CA ALA A 26 15.90 28.37 -37.20
C ALA A 26 15.99 29.74 -36.52
N SER A 27 14.87 30.48 -36.44
CA SER A 27 14.83 31.77 -35.72
C SER A 27 15.22 31.64 -34.25
N SER A 28 14.74 30.58 -33.58
CA SER A 28 15.07 30.33 -32.16
C SER A 28 16.53 29.96 -31.95
N LEU A 29 17.13 29.20 -32.89
CA LEU A 29 18.55 28.87 -32.86
C LEU A 29 19.41 30.12 -33.03
N VAL A 30 19.04 31.02 -33.95
CA VAL A 30 19.76 32.30 -34.12
C VAL A 30 19.68 33.17 -32.86
N GLN A 31 18.52 33.21 -32.18
CA GLN A 31 18.37 33.91 -30.90
C GLN A 31 19.21 33.29 -29.77
N LEU A 32 19.45 31.99 -29.80
CA LEU A 32 20.40 31.37 -28.89
C LEU A 32 21.83 31.79 -29.25
N PHE A 33 22.22 31.65 -30.52
CA PHE A 33 23.58 31.96 -30.98
C PHE A 33 23.96 33.42 -30.77
N SER A 34 23.01 34.35 -30.79
CA SER A 34 23.27 35.75 -30.47
C SER A 34 23.64 36.00 -29.00
N ARG A 35 23.35 35.05 -28.09
CA ARG A 35 23.68 35.16 -26.66
C ARG A 35 24.95 34.41 -26.29
N VAL A 36 25.17 33.23 -26.89
CA VAL A 36 26.28 32.32 -26.51
C VAL A 36 27.35 32.14 -27.59
N GLY A 37 27.14 32.72 -28.78
CA GLY A 37 27.99 32.51 -29.95
C GLY A 37 27.55 31.35 -30.84
N PHE A 38 28.14 31.27 -32.04
CA PHE A 38 27.86 30.19 -33.00
C PHE A 38 28.65 28.92 -32.63
N PRO A 39 28.00 27.76 -32.50
CA PRO A 39 28.68 26.52 -32.15
C PRO A 39 29.39 25.90 -33.35
N LEU A 40 30.51 25.21 -33.09
CA LEU A 40 31.21 24.42 -34.12
C LEU A 40 30.40 23.20 -34.56
N GLU A 41 29.76 22.52 -33.61
CA GLU A 41 28.99 21.30 -33.85
C GLU A 41 27.64 21.36 -33.14
N ILE A 42 26.60 20.82 -33.79
CA ILE A 42 25.28 20.63 -33.17
C ILE A 42 24.82 19.18 -33.37
N LEU A 43 24.44 18.53 -32.27
CA LEU A 43 23.79 17.23 -32.28
C LEU A 43 22.26 17.40 -32.30
N THR A 44 21.62 16.82 -33.31
CA THR A 44 20.15 16.82 -33.43
C THR A 44 19.60 15.41 -33.55
N ASP A 45 18.36 15.20 -33.08
CA ASP A 45 17.57 14.03 -33.41
C ASP A 45 17.21 13.97 -34.92
N ARG A 46 16.55 12.89 -35.35
CA ARG A 46 16.06 12.73 -36.74
C ARG A 46 14.66 13.32 -36.95
N GLY A 47 14.25 14.32 -36.16
CA GLY A 47 12.99 15.03 -36.35
C GLY A 47 12.90 15.64 -37.75
N SER A 48 11.72 15.55 -38.37
CA SER A 48 11.49 16.05 -39.74
C SER A 48 11.85 17.53 -39.90
N ASN A 49 11.66 18.33 -38.84
CA ASN A 49 11.97 19.76 -38.83
C ASN A 49 13.47 20.02 -38.96
N PHE A 50 14.30 19.31 -38.19
CA PHE A 50 15.76 19.39 -38.28
C PHE A 50 16.30 18.79 -39.58
N MET A 51 15.57 17.88 -40.22
CA MET A 51 15.92 17.28 -41.50
C MET A 51 15.60 18.15 -42.74
N SER A 52 14.90 19.27 -42.55
CA SER A 52 14.51 20.19 -43.63
C SER A 52 15.71 20.75 -44.40
N ASN A 53 15.51 21.05 -45.68
CA ASN A 53 16.53 21.68 -46.52
C ASN A 53 16.89 23.09 -46.03
N LEU A 54 15.92 23.82 -45.46
CA LEU A 54 16.15 25.13 -44.86
C LEU A 54 17.20 25.07 -43.75
N LEU A 55 17.04 24.20 -42.75
CA LEU A 55 18.01 24.12 -41.65
C LEU A 55 19.38 23.61 -42.10
N LYS A 56 19.44 22.74 -43.12
CA LYS A 56 20.72 22.35 -43.73
C LYS A 56 21.45 23.54 -44.34
N GLN A 57 20.74 24.41 -45.04
CA GLN A 57 21.32 25.63 -45.60
C GLN A 57 21.77 26.60 -44.50
N VAL A 58 20.96 26.79 -43.46
CA VAL A 58 21.32 27.61 -42.29
C VAL A 58 22.61 27.12 -41.64
N TYR A 59 22.74 25.81 -41.36
CA TYR A 59 23.97 25.26 -40.79
C TYR A 59 25.17 25.42 -41.72
N LYS A 60 24.99 25.25 -43.03
CA LYS A 60 26.06 25.44 -44.02
C LYS A 60 26.54 26.89 -44.07
N LEU A 61 25.62 27.86 -44.06
CA LEU A 61 25.95 29.29 -44.07
C LEU A 61 26.65 29.74 -42.79
N LEU A 62 26.24 29.18 -41.64
CA LEU A 62 26.82 29.49 -40.34
C LEU A 62 28.09 28.66 -40.03
N GLY A 63 28.54 27.79 -40.94
CA GLY A 63 29.73 26.95 -40.73
C GLY A 63 29.56 25.85 -39.67
N ILE A 64 28.33 25.48 -39.30
CA ILE A 64 28.02 24.57 -38.20
C ILE A 64 28.00 23.12 -38.72
N LYS A 65 28.81 22.25 -38.11
CA LYS A 65 28.80 20.81 -38.44
C LYS A 65 27.65 20.10 -37.74
N ARG A 66 26.82 19.41 -38.52
CA ARG A 66 25.63 18.71 -38.02
C ARG A 66 25.91 17.24 -37.70
N LEU A 67 25.74 16.87 -36.43
CA LEU A 67 25.76 15.48 -35.95
C LEU A 67 24.33 14.93 -35.80
N ARG A 68 24.15 13.61 -35.97
CA ARG A 68 22.83 12.95 -35.97
C ARG A 68 22.83 11.70 -35.11
N THR A 69 21.77 11.52 -34.31
CA THR A 69 21.56 10.27 -33.57
C THR A 69 21.08 9.13 -34.48
N THR A 70 21.33 7.88 -34.08
CA THR A 70 20.77 6.70 -34.74
C THR A 70 19.30 6.49 -34.30
N PRO A 71 18.42 5.94 -35.17
CA PRO A 71 17.02 5.75 -34.80
C PRO A 71 16.90 4.84 -33.57
N TYR A 72 16.14 5.28 -32.57
CA TYR A 72 15.87 4.54 -31.32
C TYR A 72 17.10 4.28 -30.42
N HIS A 73 18.11 5.15 -30.46
CA HIS A 73 19.24 5.15 -29.53
C HIS A 73 19.18 6.39 -28.61
N PRO A 74 18.30 6.39 -27.58
CA PRO A 74 18.11 7.54 -26.67
C PRO A 74 19.37 7.86 -25.83
N GLN A 75 20.37 6.98 -25.80
CA GLN A 75 21.61 7.25 -25.06
C GLN A 75 22.44 8.39 -25.66
N THR A 76 22.34 8.64 -26.97
CA THR A 76 23.12 9.71 -27.62
C THR A 76 22.55 11.12 -27.37
N ASP A 77 21.24 11.24 -27.12
CA ASP A 77 20.54 12.49 -26.73
C ASP A 77 20.04 12.44 -25.26
N GLY A 78 20.64 11.57 -24.46
CA GLY A 78 20.16 11.24 -23.12
C GLY A 78 20.28 12.39 -22.10
N LEU A 79 20.99 13.47 -22.42
CA LEU A 79 21.03 14.69 -21.59
C LEU A 79 19.75 15.51 -21.76
N THR A 80 19.40 15.85 -23.00
CA THR A 80 18.18 16.59 -23.34
C THR A 80 16.94 15.82 -22.93
N GLU A 81 16.92 14.49 -23.12
CA GLU A 81 15.80 13.65 -22.69
C GLU A 81 15.62 13.61 -21.17
N ARG A 82 16.71 13.47 -20.40
CA ARG A 82 16.66 13.52 -18.93
C ARG A 82 16.18 14.87 -18.43
N PHE A 83 16.71 15.96 -18.99
CA PHE A 83 16.26 17.30 -18.65
C PHE A 83 14.78 17.50 -19.00
N ASN A 84 14.32 17.04 -20.15
CA ASN A 84 12.90 17.07 -20.54
C ASN A 84 12.00 16.32 -19.55
N GLN A 85 12.46 15.21 -18.95
CA GLN A 85 11.72 14.50 -17.91
C GLN A 85 11.61 15.32 -16.64
N THR A 86 12.72 15.90 -16.17
CA THR A 86 12.74 16.78 -14.99
C THR A 86 11.86 18.01 -15.20
N LEU A 87 11.98 18.68 -16.35
CA LEU A 87 11.18 19.86 -16.68
C LEU A 87 9.67 19.53 -16.71
N LYS A 88 9.27 18.39 -17.29
CA LYS A 88 7.88 17.94 -17.28
C LYS A 88 7.36 17.67 -15.86
N GLN A 89 8.20 17.10 -14.99
CA GLN A 89 7.83 16.88 -13.58
C GLN A 89 7.68 18.18 -12.81
N MET A 90 8.56 19.16 -13.07
CA MET A 90 8.46 20.49 -12.49
C MET A 90 7.18 21.19 -12.97
N LEU A 91 6.94 21.25 -14.28
CA LEU A 91 5.76 21.89 -14.87
C LEU A 91 4.44 21.29 -14.34
N ARG A 92 4.35 19.97 -14.18
CA ARG A 92 3.15 19.31 -13.62
C ARG A 92 2.73 19.80 -12.24
N LYS A 93 3.64 20.42 -11.47
CA LYS A 93 3.34 20.93 -10.12
C LYS A 93 2.87 22.38 -10.12
N PHE A 94 3.10 23.13 -11.20
CA PHE A 94 2.85 24.57 -11.26
C PHE A 94 1.78 24.95 -12.29
N VAL A 95 1.44 24.04 -13.20
CA VAL A 95 0.46 24.28 -14.27
C VAL A 95 -0.93 23.90 -13.80
N ASP A 96 -1.91 24.80 -14.00
CA ASP A 96 -3.33 24.59 -13.65
C ASP A 96 -3.97 23.46 -14.48
N GLU A 97 -5.18 23.03 -14.11
CA GLU A 97 -5.91 21.92 -14.77
C GLU A 97 -6.07 22.09 -16.29
N THR A 98 -6.04 23.33 -16.79
CA THR A 98 -6.19 23.65 -18.23
C THR A 98 -4.89 23.55 -19.04
N GLY A 99 -3.71 23.54 -18.40
CA GLY A 99 -2.44 23.36 -19.11
C GLY A 99 -1.95 24.54 -19.93
N SER A 100 -2.55 25.74 -19.81
CA SER A 100 -2.44 26.82 -20.80
C SER A 100 -1.38 27.89 -20.50
N ASP A 101 -0.89 27.96 -19.27
CA ASP A 101 0.01 28.98 -18.71
C ASP A 101 1.47 28.51 -18.54
N TRP A 102 1.79 27.29 -18.97
CA TRP A 102 3.08 26.64 -18.75
C TRP A 102 4.29 27.43 -19.27
N ASP A 103 4.12 28.26 -20.30
CA ASP A 103 5.16 29.09 -20.88
C ASP A 103 5.53 30.29 -19.98
N GLN A 104 4.61 30.76 -19.15
CA GLN A 104 4.85 31.83 -18.17
C GLN A 104 5.75 31.35 -17.02
N TRP A 105 5.62 30.08 -16.64
CA TRP A 105 6.41 29.47 -15.55
C TRP A 105 7.83 29.09 -15.96
N LEU A 106 8.10 28.96 -17.27
CA LEU A 106 9.39 28.49 -17.77
C LEU A 106 10.61 29.25 -17.23
N PRO A 107 10.65 30.60 -17.21
CA PRO A 107 11.84 31.32 -16.75
C PRO A 107 12.21 30.97 -15.30
N TYR A 108 11.23 30.84 -14.42
CA TYR A 108 11.43 30.51 -13.00
C TYR A 108 11.93 29.08 -12.82
N LEU A 109 11.34 28.11 -13.54
CA LEU A 109 11.75 26.71 -13.46
C LEU A 109 13.14 26.47 -14.04
N LEU A 110 13.48 27.17 -15.13
CA LEU A 110 14.83 27.15 -15.69
C LEU A 110 15.83 27.74 -14.72
N PHE A 111 15.50 28.86 -14.08
CA PHE A 111 16.37 29.47 -13.08
C PHE A 111 16.63 28.51 -11.90
N ALA A 112 15.58 27.92 -11.35
CA ALA A 112 15.71 26.93 -10.27
C ALA A 112 16.57 25.72 -10.67
N TYR A 113 16.48 25.24 -11.91
CA TYR A 113 17.34 24.16 -12.40
C TYR A 113 18.80 24.61 -12.57
N ARG A 114 19.03 25.84 -13.03
CA ARG A 114 20.37 26.41 -13.29
C ARG A 114 21.14 26.73 -12.00
N GLU A 115 20.44 27.03 -10.91
CA GLU A 115 21.02 27.33 -9.59
C GLU A 115 21.50 26.07 -8.85
N VAL A 116 20.88 24.90 -9.10
CA VAL A 116 21.16 23.69 -8.32
C VAL A 116 22.33 22.88 -8.90
N PRO A 117 23.33 22.50 -8.07
CA PRO A 117 24.44 21.65 -8.49
C PRO A 117 24.00 20.30 -9.08
N GLN A 118 24.58 19.94 -10.24
CA GLN A 118 24.29 18.66 -10.88
C GLN A 118 25.24 17.58 -10.38
N ALA A 119 24.70 16.42 -10.02
CA ALA A 119 25.51 15.30 -9.49
C ALA A 119 26.63 14.83 -10.44
N SER A 120 26.48 15.02 -11.75
CA SER A 120 27.48 14.62 -12.74
C SER A 120 28.66 15.59 -12.89
N THR A 121 28.47 16.86 -12.57
CA THR A 121 29.51 17.90 -12.71
C THR A 121 30.01 18.37 -11.35
N GLY A 122 29.22 18.22 -10.29
CA GLY A 122 29.50 18.72 -8.93
C GLY A 122 29.20 20.21 -8.75
N PHE A 123 28.92 20.93 -9.83
CA PHE A 123 28.66 22.38 -9.85
C PHE A 123 27.30 22.68 -10.49
N SER A 124 26.75 23.86 -10.22
CA SER A 124 25.52 24.31 -10.89
C SER A 124 25.80 24.68 -12.35
N PRO A 125 24.83 24.48 -13.27
CA PRO A 125 25.02 24.90 -14.65
C PRO A 125 25.32 26.39 -14.80
N PHE A 126 24.75 27.22 -13.93
CA PHE A 126 25.00 28.66 -13.95
C PHE A 126 26.46 29.01 -13.62
N GLU A 127 27.02 28.42 -12.56
CA GLU A 127 28.42 28.63 -12.15
C GLU A 127 29.40 28.20 -13.25
N LEU A 128 29.12 27.10 -13.93
CA LEU A 128 29.98 26.61 -15.01
C LEU A 128 29.95 27.50 -16.25
N LEU A 129 28.83 28.17 -16.52
CA LEU A 129 28.69 29.06 -17.68
C LEU A 129 29.25 30.46 -17.40
N TYR A 130 28.91 31.03 -16.24
CA TYR A 130 29.23 32.43 -15.91
C TYR A 130 30.42 32.60 -14.99
N GLY A 131 30.98 31.53 -14.42
CA GLY A 131 32.20 31.59 -13.61
C GLY A 131 32.03 32.13 -12.19
N HIS A 132 30.80 32.46 -11.79
CA HIS A 132 30.46 32.94 -10.46
C HIS A 132 29.15 32.34 -9.97
N GLU A 133 28.92 32.40 -8.66
CA GLU A 133 27.70 31.89 -8.03
C GLU A 133 26.50 32.76 -8.43
N VAL A 134 25.36 32.12 -8.61
CA VAL A 134 24.13 32.84 -8.91
C VAL A 134 23.58 33.44 -7.62
N ARG A 135 23.26 34.74 -7.65
CA ARG A 135 22.52 35.39 -6.56
C ARG A 135 21.02 35.08 -6.69
N GLY A 136 20.62 33.89 -6.25
CA GLY A 136 19.23 33.42 -6.27
C GLY A 136 18.40 33.86 -5.04
N PRO A 137 17.08 33.57 -5.01
CA PRO A 137 16.18 33.94 -3.92
C PRO A 137 16.66 33.49 -2.53
N LEU A 138 17.27 32.32 -2.43
CA LEU A 138 17.81 31.80 -1.16
C LEU A 138 19.06 32.57 -0.70
N SER A 139 19.91 33.00 -1.64
CA SER A 139 21.05 33.87 -1.32
C SER A 139 20.59 35.24 -0.82
N LEU A 140 19.54 35.81 -1.43
CA LEU A 140 18.93 37.06 -0.98
C LEU A 140 18.31 36.95 0.42
N LEU A 141 17.64 35.83 0.72
CA LEU A 141 17.12 35.55 2.07
C LEU A 141 18.25 35.39 3.09
N LYS A 142 19.35 34.73 2.70
CA LYS A 142 20.54 34.57 3.56
C LYS A 142 21.22 35.92 3.83
N GLU A 143 21.32 36.79 2.82
CA GLU A 143 21.89 38.13 2.96
C GLU A 143 21.01 39.04 3.83
N THR A 144 19.68 38.98 3.66
CA THR A 144 18.73 39.77 4.47
C THR A 144 18.65 39.31 5.92
N TRP A 145 18.82 38.01 6.21
CA TRP A 145 18.89 37.49 7.59
C TRP A 145 20.28 37.56 8.21
N GLY A 146 21.35 37.64 7.40
CA GLY A 146 22.73 37.51 7.86
C GLY A 146 23.40 38.81 8.32
N GLY A 147 22.80 39.98 8.10
CA GLY A 147 23.46 41.28 8.32
C GLY A 147 24.58 41.54 7.31
N GLU A 148 24.94 42.82 7.13
CA GLU A 148 25.90 43.28 6.12
C GLU A 148 27.27 42.59 6.27
N ASN A 149 27.58 41.68 5.34
CA ASN A 149 28.97 41.24 5.14
C ASN A 149 29.74 42.42 4.53
N LYS A 150 30.71 42.94 5.27
CA LYS A 150 31.64 44.01 4.82
C LYS A 150 32.15 43.70 3.42
N GLU A 151 31.74 44.50 2.44
CA GLU A 151 32.29 44.48 1.10
C GLU A 151 33.79 44.83 1.18
N HIS A 152 34.63 43.82 0.99
CA HIS A 152 36.02 44.08 0.63
C HIS A 152 35.98 44.58 -0.81
N SER A 153 36.45 45.80 -1.05
CA SER A 153 36.65 46.33 -2.40
C SER A 153 37.73 45.51 -3.11
N VAL A 154 37.34 44.40 -3.72
CA VAL A 154 38.25 43.58 -4.52
C VAL A 154 38.64 44.40 -5.74
N ASN A 155 39.94 44.59 -5.95
CA ASN A 155 40.45 45.29 -7.13
C ASN A 155 39.91 44.60 -8.40
N LEU A 156 39.30 45.37 -9.30
CA LEU A 156 38.58 44.86 -10.48
C LEU A 156 39.45 43.93 -11.34
N LEU A 157 40.76 44.22 -11.46
CA LEU A 157 41.71 43.39 -12.18
C LEU A 157 41.94 42.04 -11.46
N SER A 158 42.05 42.07 -10.13
CA SER A 158 42.21 40.87 -9.31
C SER A 158 40.96 39.98 -9.34
N TYR A 159 39.76 40.58 -9.36
CA TYR A 159 38.50 39.85 -9.53
C TYR A 159 38.43 39.12 -10.88
N VAL A 160 38.78 39.81 -11.98
CA VAL A 160 38.77 39.21 -13.32
C VAL A 160 39.80 38.07 -13.44
N LEU A 161 40.99 38.24 -12.86
CA LEU A 161 42.01 37.17 -12.84
C LEU A 161 41.57 35.97 -12.00
N GLN A 162 41.02 36.20 -10.81
CA GLN A 162 40.48 35.15 -9.95
C GLN A 162 39.30 34.42 -10.60
N MET A 163 38.44 35.14 -11.31
CA MET A 163 37.31 34.57 -12.03
C MET A 163 37.80 33.65 -13.17
N ARG A 164 38.81 34.07 -13.93
CA ARG A 164 39.40 33.24 -14.99
C ARG A 164 40.06 31.98 -14.41
N GLU A 165 40.82 32.11 -13.34
CA GLU A 165 41.46 30.98 -12.66
C GLU A 165 40.41 30.02 -12.07
N ARG A 166 39.33 30.56 -11.49
CA ARG A 166 38.21 29.76 -10.99
C ARG A 166 37.54 28.98 -12.13
N LEU A 167 37.30 29.59 -13.28
CA LEU A 167 36.73 28.94 -14.46
C LEU A 167 37.62 27.80 -14.97
N GLU A 168 38.93 28.01 -15.04
CA GLU A 168 39.90 26.98 -15.45
C GLU A 168 39.87 25.78 -14.47
N ARG A 169 39.93 26.04 -13.16
CA ARG A 169 39.83 24.99 -12.12
C ARG A 169 38.48 24.26 -12.14
N MET A 170 37.36 25.00 -12.26
CA MET A 170 36.03 24.39 -12.32
C MET A 170 35.86 23.51 -13.55
N ARG A 171 36.43 23.92 -14.69
CA ARG A 171 36.43 23.11 -15.92
C ARG A 171 37.17 21.79 -15.71
N GLU A 172 38.34 21.82 -15.09
CA GLU A 172 39.13 20.61 -14.80
C GLU A 172 38.39 19.65 -13.85
N LEU A 173 37.84 20.19 -12.75
CA LEU A 173 37.06 19.41 -11.77
C LEU A 173 35.75 18.86 -12.36
N ALA A 174 35.03 19.67 -13.15
CA ALA A 174 33.83 19.20 -13.82
C ALA A 174 34.16 18.07 -14.82
N HIS A 175 35.30 18.17 -15.52
CA HIS A 175 35.77 17.13 -16.41
C HIS A 175 36.13 15.84 -15.67
N SER A 176 36.85 15.91 -14.54
CA SER A 176 37.16 14.74 -13.73
C SER A 176 35.90 14.07 -13.17
N HIS A 177 34.98 14.85 -12.59
CA HIS A 177 33.70 14.33 -12.07
C HIS A 177 32.87 13.67 -13.18
N MET A 178 32.83 14.26 -14.38
CA MET A 178 32.12 13.65 -15.51
C MET A 178 32.73 12.31 -15.93
N LEU A 179 34.06 12.18 -15.93
CA LEU A 179 34.74 10.92 -16.23
C LEU A 179 34.44 9.86 -15.17
N GLU A 180 34.52 10.20 -13.90
CA GLU A 180 34.18 9.30 -12.79
C GLU A 180 32.73 8.84 -12.85
N ALA A 181 31.80 9.78 -13.06
CA ALA A 181 30.37 9.47 -13.22
C ALA A 181 30.13 8.55 -14.43
N GLN A 182 30.84 8.77 -15.54
CA GLN A 182 30.76 7.92 -16.72
C GLN A 182 31.30 6.51 -16.45
N GLN A 183 32.43 6.37 -15.75
CA GLN A 183 33.00 5.08 -15.36
C GLN A 183 32.06 4.31 -14.42
N TYR A 184 31.51 4.99 -13.41
CA TYR A 184 30.53 4.42 -12.50
C TYR A 184 29.28 3.94 -13.25
N GLN A 185 28.71 4.79 -14.12
CA GLN A 185 27.54 4.45 -14.93
C GLN A 185 27.81 3.27 -15.86
N LYS A 186 29.02 3.19 -16.45
CA LYS A 186 29.46 2.06 -17.27
C LYS A 186 29.51 0.76 -16.45
N GLY A 187 30.13 0.78 -15.26
CA GLY A 187 30.20 -0.40 -14.39
C GLY A 187 28.83 -0.93 -13.95
N TRP A 188 27.87 -0.04 -13.69
CA TRP A 188 26.48 -0.44 -13.39
C TRP A 188 25.73 -0.99 -14.60
N TYR A 189 25.90 -0.36 -15.77
CA TYR A 189 25.30 -0.85 -17.00
C TYR A 189 25.82 -2.25 -17.35
N ASP A 190 27.14 -2.45 -17.32
CA ASP A 190 27.80 -3.70 -17.69
C ASP A 190 27.39 -4.87 -16.78
N LYS A 191 27.16 -4.64 -15.47
CA LYS A 191 26.64 -5.67 -14.54
C LYS A 191 25.28 -6.25 -14.94
N SER A 192 24.46 -5.49 -15.67
CA SER A 192 23.10 -5.89 -16.08
C SER A 192 22.98 -6.17 -17.59
N ALA A 193 23.99 -5.81 -18.37
CA ALA A 193 24.01 -5.95 -19.80
C ALA A 193 24.28 -7.41 -20.20
N ARG A 194 23.27 -8.08 -20.76
CA ARG A 194 23.48 -9.36 -21.45
C ARG A 194 23.98 -9.10 -22.86
N GLN A 195 25.16 -9.63 -23.20
CA GLN A 195 25.66 -9.59 -24.58
C GLN A 195 24.77 -10.48 -25.44
N ARG A 196 24.01 -9.87 -26.35
CA ARG A 196 23.13 -10.57 -27.30
C ARG A 196 23.71 -10.44 -28.70
N SER A 197 23.78 -11.54 -29.43
CA SER A 197 24.18 -11.54 -30.83
C SER A 197 23.22 -12.41 -31.63
N PHE A 198 22.71 -11.86 -32.73
CA PHE A 198 21.88 -12.59 -33.68
C PHE A 198 22.65 -12.83 -34.98
N ASN A 199 22.36 -13.94 -35.66
CA ASN A 199 22.94 -14.28 -36.95
C ASN A 199 21.98 -13.90 -38.10
N PRO A 200 22.50 -13.56 -39.30
CA PRO A 200 21.67 -13.45 -40.51
C PRO A 200 20.84 -14.73 -40.72
N GLY A 201 19.55 -14.59 -41.04
CA GLY A 201 18.58 -15.68 -41.17
C GLY A 201 17.81 -16.05 -39.89
N GLN A 202 18.23 -15.56 -38.70
CA GLN A 202 17.57 -15.89 -37.44
C GLN A 202 16.24 -15.13 -37.27
N ARG A 203 15.22 -15.82 -36.74
CA ARG A 203 13.91 -15.23 -36.41
C ARG A 203 13.96 -14.49 -35.08
N VAL A 204 13.51 -13.24 -35.08
CA VAL A 204 13.50 -12.35 -33.93
C VAL A 204 12.17 -11.63 -33.77
N LEU A 205 11.83 -11.32 -32.52
CA LEU A 205 10.81 -10.35 -32.15
C LEU A 205 11.42 -8.94 -32.16
N VAL A 206 10.69 -7.99 -32.74
CA VAL A 206 11.06 -6.57 -32.77
C VAL A 206 10.11 -5.76 -31.89
N LEU A 207 10.65 -4.89 -31.04
CA LEU A 207 9.85 -3.97 -30.23
C LEU A 207 9.43 -2.74 -31.05
N LEU A 208 8.14 -2.64 -31.39
CA LEU A 208 7.59 -1.56 -32.23
C LEU A 208 6.44 -0.83 -31.51
N PRO A 209 6.30 0.50 -31.66
CA PRO A 209 5.13 1.22 -31.18
C PRO A 209 3.87 0.75 -31.93
N SER A 210 2.78 0.49 -31.20
CA SER A 210 1.49 0.14 -31.79
C SER A 210 0.87 1.31 -32.57
N GLU A 211 0.12 0.99 -33.63
CA GLU A 211 -0.66 1.97 -34.38
C GLU A 211 -1.70 2.59 -33.45
N GLY A 212 -1.53 3.87 -33.11
CA GLY A 212 -2.43 4.62 -32.24
C GLY A 212 -1.77 5.31 -31.05
N SER A 213 -0.60 4.86 -30.56
CA SER A 213 0.14 5.65 -29.55
C SER A 213 1.64 5.34 -29.54
N LYS A 214 2.48 6.39 -29.47
CA LYS A 214 3.93 6.26 -29.32
C LYS A 214 4.36 5.66 -27.97
N LEU A 215 3.43 5.55 -27.01
CA LEU A 215 3.69 5.11 -25.64
C LEU A 215 3.48 3.60 -25.45
N LEU A 216 2.79 2.92 -26.36
CA LEU A 216 2.51 1.49 -26.26
C LEU A 216 3.39 0.70 -27.24
N ALA A 217 4.65 0.47 -26.87
CA ALA A 217 5.53 -0.41 -27.62
C ALA A 217 5.22 -1.89 -27.32
N LYS A 218 4.94 -2.68 -28.35
CA LYS A 218 4.69 -4.13 -28.27
C LYS A 218 5.77 -4.91 -29.03
N TRP A 219 6.13 -6.08 -28.51
CA TRP A 219 6.98 -7.03 -29.22
C TRP A 219 6.16 -7.68 -30.34
N GLN A 220 6.62 -7.55 -31.59
CA GLN A 220 5.96 -8.05 -32.79
C GLN A 220 6.92 -8.95 -33.55
N GLY A 221 6.41 -9.96 -34.26
CA GLY A 221 7.19 -10.92 -35.04
C GLY A 221 6.40 -12.22 -35.24
N PRO A 222 7.02 -13.26 -35.84
CA PRO A 222 8.45 -13.37 -36.13
C PRO A 222 8.92 -12.55 -37.34
N PHE A 223 10.08 -11.91 -37.22
CA PHE A 223 10.77 -11.18 -38.29
C PHE A 223 12.18 -11.73 -38.51
N GLU A 224 12.76 -11.54 -39.69
CA GLU A 224 14.05 -12.15 -40.06
C GLU A 224 15.19 -11.12 -40.05
N VAL A 225 16.33 -11.48 -39.45
CA VAL A 225 17.55 -10.67 -39.49
C VAL A 225 18.23 -10.86 -40.86
N GLN A 226 18.32 -9.81 -41.67
CA GLN A 226 18.97 -9.88 -42.98
C GLN A 226 20.50 -9.73 -42.88
N GLN A 227 20.97 -8.75 -42.11
CA GLN A 227 22.40 -8.42 -42.07
C GLN A 227 22.80 -7.79 -40.74
N LYS A 228 23.96 -8.14 -40.22
CA LYS A 228 24.61 -7.46 -39.09
C LYS A 228 25.46 -6.31 -39.62
N LEU A 229 25.11 -5.06 -39.25
CA LEU A 229 25.79 -3.84 -39.71
C LEU A 229 26.85 -3.33 -38.72
N GLY A 230 26.84 -3.83 -37.49
CA GLY A 230 27.82 -3.49 -36.44
C GLY A 230 27.68 -4.38 -35.20
N PRO A 231 28.44 -4.14 -34.12
CA PRO A 231 28.42 -4.96 -32.91
C PRO A 231 27.04 -5.01 -32.23
N SER A 232 26.24 -3.95 -32.36
CA SER A 232 24.93 -3.81 -31.73
C SER A 232 23.80 -3.43 -32.69
N THR A 233 24.07 -3.37 -34.00
CA THR A 233 23.13 -2.85 -35.01
C THR A 233 22.86 -3.87 -36.11
N TYR A 234 21.57 -4.11 -36.37
CA TYR A 234 21.08 -5.17 -37.26
C TYR A 234 20.05 -4.61 -38.25
N ARG A 235 20.06 -5.11 -39.48
CA ARG A 235 19.02 -4.88 -40.48
C ARG A 235 18.01 -6.05 -40.43
N VAL A 236 16.74 -5.74 -40.18
CA VAL A 236 15.66 -6.72 -40.02
C VAL A 236 14.57 -6.46 -41.05
N ALA A 237 14.07 -7.54 -41.67
CA ALA A 237 12.96 -7.52 -42.61
C ALA A 237 11.62 -7.56 -41.85
N THR A 238 10.80 -6.53 -42.04
CA THR A 238 9.44 -6.42 -41.46
C THR A 238 8.40 -6.37 -42.60
N PRO A 239 8.06 -7.51 -43.22
CA PRO A 239 7.03 -7.57 -44.26
C PRO A 239 5.66 -7.19 -43.68
N GLY A 240 4.87 -6.41 -44.45
CA GLY A 240 3.54 -5.93 -44.04
C GLY A 240 3.51 -4.60 -43.28
N GLN A 241 4.65 -3.93 -43.07
CA GLN A 241 4.73 -2.60 -42.46
C GLN A 241 5.22 -1.52 -43.45
N PRO A 242 4.94 -0.22 -43.19
CA PRO A 242 5.29 0.89 -44.11
C PRO A 242 6.79 1.05 -44.40
N ARG A 243 7.67 0.35 -43.67
CA ARG A 243 9.09 0.19 -44.02
C ARG A 243 9.43 -1.28 -43.98
N SER A 244 9.60 -1.89 -45.15
CA SER A 244 9.91 -3.31 -45.31
C SER A 244 11.26 -3.70 -44.70
N ASN A 245 12.24 -2.79 -44.68
CA ASN A 245 13.56 -3.01 -44.08
C ASN A 245 13.91 -1.92 -43.06
N ARG A 246 14.23 -2.32 -41.82
CA ARG A 246 14.60 -1.39 -40.74
C ARG A 246 15.95 -1.74 -40.13
N VAL A 247 16.73 -0.70 -39.83
CA VAL A 247 17.98 -0.83 -39.06
C VAL A 247 17.64 -0.58 -37.59
N LEU A 248 17.91 -1.57 -36.74
CA LEU A 248 17.49 -1.64 -35.34
C LEU A 248 18.67 -2.01 -34.44
N HIS A 249 18.65 -1.49 -33.22
CA HIS A 249 19.62 -1.85 -32.19
C HIS A 249 19.24 -3.19 -31.54
N VAL A 250 20.24 -3.95 -31.08
CA VAL A 250 20.08 -5.28 -30.46
C VAL A 250 19.11 -5.29 -29.27
N ASN A 251 18.97 -4.17 -28.55
CA ASN A 251 18.03 -4.04 -27.42
C ASN A 251 16.55 -4.09 -27.84
N LEU A 252 16.26 -3.80 -29.12
CA LEU A 252 14.93 -3.87 -29.70
C LEU A 252 14.63 -5.24 -30.30
N LEU A 253 15.55 -6.20 -30.15
CA LEU A 253 15.46 -7.55 -30.69
C LEU A 253 15.43 -8.57 -29.54
N LYS A 254 14.60 -9.60 -29.71
CA LYS A 254 14.57 -10.81 -28.88
C LYS A 254 14.52 -12.02 -29.78
N GLU A 255 15.14 -13.11 -29.35
CA GLU A 255 15.03 -14.38 -30.05
C GLU A 255 13.57 -14.86 -30.06
N TRP A 256 13.09 -15.33 -31.22
CA TRP A 256 11.79 -15.98 -31.33
C TRP A 256 11.92 -17.46 -30.94
N VAL A 257 11.16 -17.89 -29.93
CA VAL A 257 11.07 -19.29 -29.51
C VAL A 257 9.64 -19.75 -29.76
N ASP A 258 9.49 -20.81 -30.54
CA ASP A 258 8.18 -21.40 -30.82
C ASP A 258 7.61 -22.01 -29.53
N ARG A 259 6.41 -21.60 -29.14
CA ARG A 259 5.74 -22.13 -27.95
C ARG A 259 4.52 -22.91 -28.41
N PRO A 260 4.35 -24.19 -28.01
CA PRO A 260 3.12 -24.90 -28.26
C PRO A 260 1.97 -24.14 -27.56
N THR A 261 0.97 -23.74 -28.35
CA THR A 261 -0.24 -23.06 -27.89
C THR A 261 -1.04 -23.99 -26.98
N LYS A 262 -0.80 -23.94 -25.67
CA LYS A 262 -1.83 -24.30 -24.70
C LYS A 262 -2.83 -23.15 -24.67
N ILE A 263 -4.03 -23.42 -25.17
CA ILE A 263 -5.22 -22.60 -24.94
C ILE A 263 -5.46 -22.64 -23.43
N ALA A 264 -4.88 -21.69 -22.70
CA ALA A 264 -5.13 -21.52 -21.29
C ALA A 264 -6.48 -20.80 -21.14
N LEU A 265 -7.55 -21.60 -21.01
CA LEU A 265 -8.78 -21.16 -20.37
C LEU A 265 -8.39 -20.61 -18.98
N LEU A 266 -8.45 -19.29 -18.83
CA LEU A 266 -8.29 -18.62 -17.54
C LEU A 266 -9.53 -18.90 -16.69
N ILE A 267 -9.58 -20.09 -16.10
CA ILE A 267 -10.43 -20.34 -14.93
C ILE A 267 -9.73 -19.64 -13.77
N ARG A 268 -10.15 -18.41 -13.47
CA ARG A 268 -9.80 -17.77 -12.19
C ARG A 268 -10.53 -18.54 -11.10
N GLY A 269 -9.84 -19.48 -10.45
CA GLY A 269 -10.20 -19.90 -9.11
C GLY A 269 -10.01 -18.70 -8.19
N VAL A 270 -11.12 -18.07 -7.79
CA VAL A 270 -11.15 -17.20 -6.62
C VAL A 270 -11.00 -18.14 -5.43
N GLN A 271 -9.95 -17.96 -4.62
CA GLN A 271 -9.89 -18.60 -3.31
C GLN A 271 -10.88 -17.84 -2.42
N GLU A 272 -11.78 -18.59 -1.81
CA GLU A 272 -12.78 -18.10 -0.87
C GLU A 272 -12.09 -17.41 0.32
N GLU A 273 -12.50 -16.17 0.61
CA GLU A 273 -12.41 -15.63 1.96
C GLU A 273 -13.63 -16.21 2.71
N GLU A 274 -13.41 -16.71 3.93
CA GLU A 274 -14.49 -17.20 4.79
C GLU A 274 -15.37 -16.03 5.25
N ASP A 275 -16.32 -15.65 4.42
CA ASP A 275 -17.52 -14.95 4.83
C ASP A 275 -18.59 -15.99 5.22
N GLY A 276 -19.37 -15.68 6.25
CA GLY A 276 -20.35 -16.57 6.87
C GLY A 276 -21.31 -17.25 5.90
N GLU A 277 -21.91 -18.34 6.36
CA GLU A 277 -22.80 -19.22 5.59
C GLU A 277 -24.04 -18.47 5.06
N GLU A 278 -23.83 -17.93 3.88
CA GLU A 278 -24.73 -17.39 2.88
C GLU A 278 -26.01 -18.08 2.43
N GLN A 279 -26.82 -18.84 3.17
CA GLN A 279 -27.98 -19.51 2.53
C GLN A 279 -28.98 -18.51 1.92
N TYR A 280 -29.19 -18.58 0.59
CA TYR A 280 -30.03 -17.64 -0.16
C TYR A 280 -31.51 -18.05 -0.14
N LEU A 281 -31.81 -19.33 0.10
CA LEU A 281 -33.18 -19.86 0.19
C LEU A 281 -33.65 -19.87 1.66
N PRO A 282 -34.84 -19.34 1.98
CA PRO A 282 -35.46 -19.58 3.28
C PRO A 282 -35.84 -21.05 3.38
N VAL A 283 -35.25 -21.78 4.33
CA VAL A 283 -35.68 -23.13 4.69
C VAL A 283 -36.62 -22.98 5.87
N THR A 284 -37.90 -23.28 5.65
CA THR A 284 -38.93 -23.30 6.70
C THR A 284 -38.55 -24.32 7.77
N THR A 285 -37.84 -23.89 8.80
CA THR A 285 -37.48 -24.71 9.94
C THR A 285 -37.94 -23.97 11.18
N SER A 286 -38.78 -24.61 11.99
CA SER A 286 -39.18 -24.08 13.30
C SER A 286 -37.91 -23.72 14.09
N VAL A 287 -37.72 -22.43 14.34
CA VAL A 287 -36.49 -21.88 14.91
C VAL A 287 -36.47 -22.16 16.41
N ASP A 288 -35.82 -23.24 16.82
CA ASP A 288 -35.42 -23.42 18.21
C ASP A 288 -34.10 -22.66 18.43
N LEU A 289 -34.18 -21.52 19.11
CA LEU A 289 -33.00 -20.82 19.61
C LEU A 289 -32.30 -21.70 20.66
N ASP A 290 -31.01 -21.98 20.45
CA ASP A 290 -30.20 -22.68 21.43
C ASP A 290 -29.90 -21.76 22.63
N LEU A 291 -30.72 -21.91 23.68
CA LEU A 291 -30.60 -21.21 24.96
C LEU A 291 -30.24 -22.18 26.09
N SER A 292 -29.70 -23.36 25.75
CA SER A 292 -29.42 -24.45 26.70
C SER A 292 -28.43 -24.05 27.81
N HIS A 293 -27.59 -23.04 27.59
CA HIS A 293 -26.64 -22.49 28.56
C HIS A 293 -27.28 -21.66 29.68
N LEU A 294 -28.54 -21.24 29.54
CA LEU A 294 -29.25 -20.40 30.52
C LEU A 294 -30.20 -21.22 31.41
N PRO A 295 -30.44 -20.80 32.66
CA PRO A 295 -31.52 -21.34 33.50
C PRO A 295 -32.91 -21.14 32.87
N GLN A 296 -33.86 -22.04 33.14
CA GLN A 296 -35.20 -22.04 32.52
C GLN A 296 -35.94 -20.70 32.65
N GLU A 297 -35.86 -20.01 33.80
CA GLU A 297 -36.48 -18.70 34.01
C GLU A 297 -35.92 -17.64 33.05
N LYS A 298 -34.60 -17.64 32.84
CA LYS A 298 -33.91 -16.73 31.94
C LYS A 298 -34.19 -17.04 30.47
N GLN A 299 -34.32 -18.32 30.13
CA GLN A 299 -34.73 -18.75 28.78
C GLN A 299 -36.10 -18.20 28.40
N LEU A 300 -37.08 -18.23 29.32
CA LEU A 300 -38.42 -17.70 29.08
C LEU A 300 -38.41 -16.18 28.81
N GLN A 301 -37.58 -15.43 29.55
CA GLN A 301 -37.46 -13.98 29.36
C GLN A 301 -36.86 -13.63 27.99
N VAL A 302 -35.81 -14.33 27.56
CA VAL A 302 -35.21 -14.13 26.22
C VAL A 302 -36.22 -14.52 25.14
N ARG A 303 -36.91 -15.66 25.29
CA ARG A 303 -37.92 -16.11 24.32
C ARG A 303 -39.08 -15.12 24.17
N ALA A 304 -39.47 -14.44 25.25
CA ALA A 304 -40.50 -13.40 25.20
C ALA A 304 -40.08 -12.23 24.29
N LEU A 305 -38.82 -11.80 24.33
CA LEU A 305 -38.30 -10.74 23.45
C LEU A 305 -38.08 -11.22 22.01
N THR A 306 -37.67 -12.48 21.82
CA THR A 306 -37.40 -13.03 20.48
C THR A 306 -38.67 -13.36 19.69
N ASN A 307 -39.85 -13.34 20.32
CA ASN A 307 -41.14 -13.45 19.64
C ASN A 307 -41.60 -12.13 18.98
N SER A 308 -40.76 -11.09 19.01
CA SER A 308 -41.02 -9.82 18.35
C SER A 308 -41.15 -9.96 16.83
N LYS A 309 -41.95 -9.08 16.19
CA LYS A 309 -42.14 -9.01 14.73
C LYS A 309 -40.85 -8.74 13.95
N VAL A 310 -39.74 -8.43 14.62
CA VAL A 310 -38.41 -8.17 14.04
C VAL A 310 -37.75 -9.45 13.52
N PHE A 311 -38.04 -10.60 14.14
CA PHE A 311 -37.45 -11.88 13.76
C PHE A 311 -38.23 -12.46 12.57
N GLN A 312 -37.65 -12.32 11.38
CA GLN A 312 -38.24 -12.79 10.13
C GLN A 312 -37.14 -13.36 9.23
N GLU A 313 -37.46 -14.43 8.50
CA GLU A 313 -36.55 -15.00 7.50
C GLU A 313 -36.47 -14.14 6.23
N ASN A 314 -37.43 -13.24 6.02
CA ASN A 314 -37.45 -12.34 4.88
C ASN A 314 -36.79 -10.98 5.23
N PRO A 315 -36.04 -10.38 4.30
CA PRO A 315 -35.45 -9.07 4.51
C PRO A 315 -36.54 -7.99 4.62
N GLY A 316 -36.43 -7.15 5.64
CA GLY A 316 -37.25 -5.94 5.78
C GLY A 316 -36.90 -4.87 4.76
N ARG A 317 -37.47 -3.67 4.94
CA ARG A 317 -37.12 -2.48 4.13
C ARG A 317 -37.07 -1.25 5.03
N THR A 318 -35.89 -0.63 5.08
CA THR A 318 -35.72 0.63 5.81
C THR A 318 -36.06 1.84 4.95
N ASN A 319 -36.53 2.91 5.60
CA ASN A 319 -36.77 4.21 4.97
C ASN A 319 -35.79 5.30 5.45
N ILE A 320 -34.80 4.95 6.29
CA ILE A 320 -33.91 5.92 6.94
C ILE A 320 -32.78 6.38 6.01
N VAL A 321 -32.24 5.46 5.21
CA VAL A 321 -31.12 5.70 4.29
C VAL A 321 -31.37 4.98 2.98
N SER A 322 -30.97 5.59 1.88
CA SER A 322 -30.89 4.96 0.56
C SER A 322 -29.45 4.90 0.08
N HIS A 323 -29.07 3.84 -0.63
CA HIS A 323 -27.76 3.74 -1.27
C HIS A 323 -27.72 4.54 -2.57
N ASP A 324 -26.65 5.32 -2.75
CA ASP A 324 -26.43 6.15 -3.94
C ASP A 324 -25.08 5.81 -4.58
N ILE A 325 -25.05 5.80 -5.91
CA ILE A 325 -23.87 5.46 -6.71
C ILE A 325 -23.54 6.65 -7.60
N VAL A 326 -22.49 7.38 -7.24
CA VAL A 326 -22.01 8.54 -8.02
C VAL A 326 -20.89 8.08 -8.95
N LEU A 327 -21.08 8.25 -10.26
CA LEU A 327 -20.06 7.92 -11.26
C LEU A 327 -18.97 9.01 -11.36
N LYS A 328 -17.78 8.61 -11.79
CA LYS A 328 -16.67 9.50 -12.18
C LYS A 328 -16.92 10.06 -13.58
N GLU A 329 -16.34 11.22 -13.86
CA GLU A 329 -16.44 11.85 -15.19
C GLU A 329 -15.85 10.93 -16.27
N GLY A 330 -16.56 10.79 -17.39
CA GLY A 330 -16.18 9.92 -18.50
C GLY A 330 -16.50 8.43 -18.32
N ALA A 331 -17.30 8.06 -17.31
CA ALA A 331 -17.80 6.69 -17.16
C ALA A 331 -18.65 6.28 -18.38
N SER A 332 -18.14 5.32 -19.16
CA SER A 332 -18.85 4.75 -20.30
C SER A 332 -19.64 3.52 -19.89
N VAL A 333 -20.75 3.25 -20.57
CA VAL A 333 -21.44 1.96 -20.46
C VAL A 333 -20.57 0.86 -21.08
N ARG A 334 -20.32 -0.25 -20.36
CA ARG A 334 -19.59 -1.41 -20.89
C ARG A 334 -20.45 -2.66 -20.85
N ARG A 335 -20.49 -3.41 -21.96
CA ARG A 335 -21.30 -4.62 -22.12
C ARG A 335 -20.43 -5.85 -22.36
N LEU A 336 -20.28 -6.70 -21.34
CA LEU A 336 -19.79 -8.07 -21.49
C LEU A 336 -20.51 -8.98 -20.48
N SER A 337 -21.50 -9.73 -20.95
CA SER A 337 -22.11 -10.85 -20.21
C SER A 337 -21.46 -12.16 -20.63
N TYR A 338 -21.18 -13.07 -19.70
CA TYR A 338 -20.68 -14.40 -20.01
C TYR A 338 -21.82 -15.36 -20.34
N ARG A 339 -21.53 -16.41 -21.13
CA ARG A 339 -22.44 -17.55 -21.24
C ARG A 339 -22.42 -18.34 -19.93
N ILE A 340 -23.59 -18.56 -19.37
CA ILE A 340 -23.75 -19.36 -18.15
C ILE A 340 -23.86 -20.84 -18.56
N PRO A 341 -23.08 -21.75 -17.95
CA PRO A 341 -23.21 -23.18 -18.19
C PRO A 341 -24.65 -23.69 -17.95
N GLU A 342 -25.12 -24.59 -18.81
CA GLU A 342 -26.51 -25.09 -18.79
C GLU A 342 -26.93 -25.69 -17.44
N ARG A 343 -26.04 -26.46 -16.80
CA ARG A 343 -26.27 -27.05 -15.47
C ARG A 343 -26.62 -26.02 -14.39
N LEU A 344 -26.21 -24.78 -14.56
CA LEU A 344 -26.39 -23.71 -13.58
C LEU A 344 -27.65 -22.88 -13.87
N LEU A 345 -28.37 -23.13 -14.96
CA LEU A 345 -29.56 -22.37 -15.34
C LEU A 345 -30.76 -22.64 -14.43
N ILE A 346 -30.91 -23.87 -13.91
CA ILE A 346 -31.99 -24.22 -12.99
C ILE A 346 -31.80 -23.49 -11.65
N PRO A 347 -30.66 -23.61 -10.95
CA PRO A 347 -30.40 -22.83 -9.73
C PRO A 347 -30.47 -21.31 -9.95
N LEU A 348 -30.02 -20.83 -11.11
CA LEU A 348 -30.10 -19.40 -11.46
C LEU A 348 -31.55 -18.93 -11.50
N LYS A 349 -32.44 -19.73 -12.12
CA LYS A 349 -33.83 -19.37 -12.32
C LYS A 349 -34.57 -19.34 -10.98
N GLU A 350 -34.39 -20.36 -10.15
CA GLU A 350 -34.99 -20.44 -8.81
C GLU A 350 -34.64 -19.21 -7.97
N GLU A 351 -33.37 -18.79 -8.00
CA GLU A 351 -32.91 -17.62 -7.25
C GLU A 351 -33.48 -16.31 -7.79
N VAL A 352 -33.57 -16.17 -9.12
CA VAL A 352 -34.17 -14.99 -9.77
C VAL A 352 -35.66 -14.90 -9.47
N ASP A 353 -36.39 -16.02 -9.53
CA ASP A 353 -37.82 -16.09 -9.24
C ASP A 353 -38.10 -15.73 -7.76
N LEU A 354 -37.22 -16.14 -6.84
CA LEU A 354 -37.27 -15.74 -5.43
C LEU A 354 -36.99 -14.24 -5.25
N MET A 355 -35.95 -13.70 -5.88
CA MET A 355 -35.66 -12.27 -5.78
C MET A 355 -36.78 -11.40 -6.36
N LEU A 356 -37.49 -11.89 -7.39
CA LEU A 356 -38.67 -11.24 -7.95
C LEU A 356 -39.86 -11.29 -6.99
N SER A 357 -40.13 -12.43 -6.35
CA SER A 357 -41.24 -12.56 -5.41
C SER A 357 -41.05 -11.70 -4.16
N LEU A 358 -39.80 -11.51 -3.73
CA LEU A 358 -39.41 -10.61 -2.63
C LEU A 358 -39.27 -9.14 -3.07
N GLY A 359 -39.41 -8.85 -4.37
CA GLY A 359 -39.29 -7.50 -4.94
C GLY A 359 -37.90 -6.88 -4.85
N ILE A 360 -36.84 -7.69 -4.64
CA ILE A 360 -35.42 -7.28 -4.57
C ILE A 360 -34.93 -6.81 -5.93
N ILE A 361 -35.44 -7.42 -7.00
CA ILE A 361 -35.12 -7.10 -8.39
C ILE A 361 -36.40 -6.84 -9.19
N GLU A 362 -36.24 -6.13 -10.29
CA GLU A 362 -37.30 -5.87 -11.27
C GLU A 362 -36.75 -5.97 -12.71
N PRO A 363 -37.59 -6.26 -13.73
CA PRO A 363 -37.18 -6.21 -15.12
C PRO A 363 -36.64 -4.83 -15.51
N SER A 364 -35.53 -4.80 -16.24
CA SER A 364 -34.84 -3.55 -16.61
C SER A 364 -34.77 -3.34 -18.12
N LYS A 365 -34.67 -2.07 -18.51
CA LYS A 365 -34.34 -1.62 -19.88
C LYS A 365 -33.01 -0.86 -19.94
N SER A 366 -32.20 -0.97 -18.89
CA SER A 366 -30.95 -0.23 -18.72
C SER A 366 -29.94 -0.53 -19.83
N ASP A 367 -29.13 0.47 -20.16
CA ASP A 367 -27.99 0.30 -21.04
C ASP A 367 -26.83 -0.46 -20.38
N TRP A 368 -26.78 -0.46 -19.05
CA TRP A 368 -25.79 -1.17 -18.23
C TRP A 368 -26.09 -2.66 -18.17
N CYS A 369 -25.04 -3.47 -18.06
CA CYS A 369 -25.19 -4.92 -18.00
C CYS A 369 -23.96 -5.56 -17.33
N HIS A 370 -24.19 -6.14 -16.15
CA HIS A 370 -23.19 -6.88 -15.40
C HIS A 370 -23.39 -8.41 -15.54
N PRO A 371 -22.31 -9.20 -15.61
CA PRO A 371 -22.43 -10.64 -15.65
C PRO A 371 -22.74 -11.22 -14.27
N VAL A 372 -23.60 -12.25 -14.26
CA VAL A 372 -23.87 -13.09 -13.08
C VAL A 372 -22.77 -14.14 -12.93
N VAL A 373 -22.33 -14.37 -11.70
CA VAL A 373 -21.36 -15.38 -11.30
C VAL A 373 -21.98 -16.23 -10.21
N LEU A 374 -22.12 -17.53 -10.47
CA LEU A 374 -22.60 -18.49 -9.49
C LEU A 374 -21.43 -19.22 -8.87
N VAL A 375 -21.31 -19.15 -7.54
CA VAL A 375 -20.22 -19.76 -6.77
C VAL A 375 -20.79 -20.88 -5.91
N PRO A 376 -20.29 -22.12 -5.97
CA PRO A 376 -20.75 -23.19 -5.09
C PRO A 376 -20.33 -22.88 -3.64
N LYS A 377 -21.19 -23.16 -2.67
CA LYS A 377 -20.89 -23.09 -1.24
C LYS A 377 -20.44 -24.46 -0.72
N LYS A 378 -19.90 -24.47 0.50
CA LYS A 378 -19.48 -25.69 1.23
C LYS A 378 -20.64 -26.68 1.43
N ASP A 379 -21.87 -26.19 1.60
CA ASP A 379 -23.10 -26.98 1.76
C ASP A 379 -23.66 -27.54 0.43
N GLY A 380 -23.03 -27.23 -0.71
CA GLY A 380 -23.47 -27.63 -2.05
C GLY A 380 -24.49 -26.70 -2.70
N SER A 381 -25.03 -25.70 -1.97
CA SER A 381 -25.89 -24.66 -2.53
C SER A 381 -25.09 -23.65 -3.37
N MET A 382 -25.75 -22.85 -4.21
CA MET A 382 -25.08 -21.84 -5.04
C MET A 382 -25.23 -20.43 -4.42
N ARG A 383 -24.17 -19.62 -4.54
CA ARG A 383 -24.15 -18.19 -4.20
C ARG A 383 -24.37 -17.37 -5.46
N PHE A 384 -25.39 -16.52 -5.44
CA PHE A 384 -25.68 -15.61 -6.54
C PHE A 384 -24.88 -14.31 -6.38
N CYS A 385 -23.87 -14.13 -7.23
CA CYS A 385 -23.01 -12.95 -7.21
C CYS A 385 -23.08 -12.20 -8.53
N ILE A 386 -22.88 -10.88 -8.48
CA ILE A 386 -22.76 -10.05 -9.68
C ILE A 386 -21.39 -9.39 -9.69
N ASP A 387 -20.76 -9.39 -10.86
CA ASP A 387 -19.45 -8.78 -11.03
C ASP A 387 -19.55 -7.26 -11.22
N PHE A 388 -19.62 -6.53 -10.10
CA PHE A 388 -19.62 -5.07 -10.07
C PHE A 388 -18.22 -4.45 -10.14
N ARG A 389 -17.14 -5.20 -10.43
CA ARG A 389 -15.77 -4.63 -10.45
C ARG A 389 -15.63 -3.44 -11.41
N TYR A 390 -16.33 -3.48 -12.55
CA TYR A 390 -16.34 -2.36 -13.49
C TYR A 390 -17.08 -1.15 -12.92
N LEU A 391 -18.27 -1.36 -12.35
CA LEU A 391 -19.05 -0.29 -11.72
C LEU A 391 -18.25 0.35 -10.57
N ASN A 392 -17.65 -0.46 -9.69
CA ASN A 392 -16.83 -0.01 -8.57
C ASN A 392 -15.61 0.83 -9.01
N ALA A 393 -14.95 0.44 -10.10
CA ALA A 393 -13.81 1.20 -10.62
C ALA A 393 -14.22 2.61 -11.10
N ASN A 394 -15.42 2.73 -11.67
CA ASN A 394 -15.93 3.97 -12.26
C ASN A 394 -16.78 4.81 -11.31
N SER A 395 -17.07 4.33 -10.11
CA SER A 395 -17.82 5.07 -9.10
C SER A 395 -16.89 5.75 -8.11
N LYS A 396 -17.36 6.84 -7.51
CA LYS A 396 -16.66 7.58 -6.47
C LYS A 396 -16.65 6.72 -5.20
N PHE A 397 -15.51 6.72 -4.51
CA PHE A 397 -15.35 5.98 -3.26
C PHE A 397 -15.98 6.79 -2.12
N ASP A 398 -16.85 6.15 -1.34
CA ASP A 398 -17.45 6.73 -0.14
C ASP A 398 -16.59 6.34 1.07
N SER A 399 -15.84 7.30 1.61
CA SER A 399 -14.92 7.09 2.73
C SER A 399 -15.58 7.33 4.09
N TYR A 400 -16.83 6.91 4.26
CA TYR A 400 -17.53 7.02 5.54
C TYR A 400 -16.71 6.33 6.65
N PRO A 401 -16.52 6.97 7.82
CA PRO A 401 -15.67 6.43 8.88
C PRO A 401 -16.28 5.14 9.43
N THR A 402 -15.52 4.04 9.37
CA THR A 402 -15.85 2.81 10.08
C THR A 402 -15.10 2.78 11.41
N PRO A 403 -15.74 2.30 12.49
CA PRO A 403 -15.07 2.16 13.78
C PRO A 403 -13.92 1.15 13.66
N ARG A 404 -12.83 1.37 14.40
CA ARG A 404 -11.74 0.39 14.46
C ARG A 404 -12.22 -0.83 15.24
N ILE A 405 -11.98 -2.01 14.68
CA ILE A 405 -12.34 -3.30 15.29
C ILE A 405 -11.76 -3.39 16.69
N ASP A 406 -10.50 -2.98 16.85
CA ASP A 406 -9.80 -2.98 18.13
C ASP A 406 -10.53 -2.18 19.22
N ASP A 407 -11.02 -0.98 18.87
CA ASP A 407 -11.74 -0.11 19.79
C ASP A 407 -13.11 -0.71 20.19
N LEU A 408 -13.74 -1.48 19.30
CA LEU A 408 -14.99 -2.19 19.59
C LEU A 408 -14.73 -3.36 20.53
N VAL A 409 -13.75 -4.21 20.19
CA VAL A 409 -13.38 -5.40 20.95
C VAL A 409 -13.00 -5.05 22.39
N GLU A 410 -12.26 -3.96 22.60
CA GLU A 410 -11.86 -3.50 23.94
C GLU A 410 -13.03 -2.98 24.78
N ARG A 411 -14.00 -2.29 24.16
CA ARG A 411 -15.22 -1.84 24.85
C ARG A 411 -16.06 -3.02 25.33
N LEU A 412 -16.17 -4.05 24.49
CA LEU A 412 -16.97 -5.25 24.75
C LEU A 412 -16.37 -6.16 25.80
N GLY A 413 -15.04 -6.14 25.91
CA GLY A 413 -14.30 -7.13 26.67
C GLY A 413 -14.66 -7.20 28.16
N LYS A 414 -15.04 -6.10 28.81
CA LYS A 414 -15.43 -6.09 30.24
C LYS A 414 -16.80 -6.72 30.53
N ALA A 415 -17.66 -6.84 29.53
CA ALA A 415 -19.05 -7.25 29.73
C ALA A 415 -19.17 -8.73 30.13
N LYS A 416 -20.20 -9.02 30.94
CA LYS A 416 -20.55 -10.37 31.40
C LYS A 416 -21.63 -11.04 30.56
N TYR A 417 -22.50 -10.24 29.96
CA TYR A 417 -23.58 -10.70 29.08
C TYR A 417 -23.41 -10.07 27.71
N LEU A 418 -23.26 -10.91 26.70
CA LEU A 418 -23.06 -10.53 25.31
C LEU A 418 -24.14 -11.19 24.45
N SER A 419 -24.76 -10.38 23.59
CA SER A 419 -25.70 -10.86 22.56
C SER A 419 -25.30 -10.33 21.21
N THR A 420 -25.17 -11.22 20.21
CA THR A 420 -24.92 -10.85 18.82
C THR A 420 -26.21 -10.96 18.02
N ILE A 421 -26.51 -9.92 17.26
CA ILE A 421 -27.70 -9.79 16.43
C ILE A 421 -27.24 -9.67 14.98
N ASP A 422 -27.64 -10.64 14.16
CA ASP A 422 -27.35 -10.72 12.73
C ASP A 422 -28.57 -10.29 11.93
N LEU A 423 -28.42 -9.29 11.06
CA LEU A 423 -29.52 -8.79 10.23
C LEU A 423 -29.78 -9.73 9.05
N CYS A 424 -31.05 -10.00 8.76
CA CYS A 424 -31.42 -10.89 7.67
C CYS A 424 -31.08 -10.26 6.31
N LYS A 425 -29.98 -10.70 5.69
CA LYS A 425 -29.50 -10.18 4.39
C LYS A 425 -29.43 -8.65 4.41
N GLY A 426 -28.72 -8.09 5.39
CA GLY A 426 -28.74 -6.66 5.75
C GLY A 426 -28.74 -5.70 4.56
N TYR A 427 -27.86 -5.89 3.57
CA TYR A 427 -27.82 -5.02 2.39
C TYR A 427 -29.13 -4.96 1.59
N TRP A 428 -29.86 -6.06 1.46
CA TRP A 428 -31.14 -6.08 0.75
C TRP A 428 -32.25 -5.30 1.47
N GLN A 429 -32.05 -4.94 2.74
CA GLN A 429 -33.00 -4.13 3.48
C GLN A 429 -32.84 -2.62 3.19
N VAL A 430 -31.72 -2.22 2.57
CA VAL A 430 -31.45 -0.82 2.22
C VAL A 430 -31.93 -0.52 0.80
N PRO A 431 -32.84 0.44 0.59
CA PRO A 431 -33.31 0.79 -0.75
C PRO A 431 -32.19 1.43 -1.58
N LEU A 432 -32.19 1.13 -2.88
CA LEU A 432 -31.30 1.78 -3.83
C LEU A 432 -31.99 3.04 -4.39
N ALA A 433 -31.26 4.15 -4.51
CA ALA A 433 -31.75 5.37 -5.12
C ALA A 433 -32.26 5.07 -6.54
N GLU A 434 -33.42 5.63 -6.92
CA GLU A 434 -34.12 5.29 -8.15
C GLU A 434 -33.25 5.48 -9.40
N ARG A 435 -32.49 6.59 -9.46
CA ARG A 435 -31.51 6.88 -10.53
C ARG A 435 -30.37 5.86 -10.62
N CYS A 436 -30.07 5.13 -9.55
CA CYS A 436 -28.95 4.19 -9.48
C CYS A 436 -29.36 2.76 -9.83
N ARG A 437 -30.66 2.45 -9.84
CA ARG A 437 -31.16 1.10 -10.16
C ARG A 437 -30.66 0.62 -11.50
N GLU A 438 -30.74 1.46 -12.52
CA GLU A 438 -30.25 1.17 -13.87
C GLU A 438 -28.76 0.78 -13.89
N LEU A 439 -27.94 1.37 -13.01
CA LEU A 439 -26.50 1.08 -12.93
C LEU A 439 -26.22 -0.34 -12.44
N THR A 440 -27.14 -0.94 -11.69
CA THR A 440 -27.00 -2.29 -11.12
C THR A 440 -27.52 -3.39 -12.03
N ALA A 441 -27.94 -3.04 -13.26
CA ALA A 441 -28.55 -3.99 -14.17
C ALA A 441 -27.62 -5.17 -14.50
N PHE A 442 -28.20 -6.37 -14.50
CA PHE A 442 -27.52 -7.64 -14.78
C PHE A 442 -28.36 -8.50 -15.72
N ARG A 443 -27.68 -9.34 -16.49
CA ARG A 443 -28.31 -10.15 -17.54
C ARG A 443 -28.33 -11.62 -17.17
N THR A 444 -29.52 -12.21 -17.24
CA THR A 444 -29.72 -13.65 -17.33
C THR A 444 -29.84 -14.06 -18.81
N PRO A 445 -29.76 -15.36 -19.17
CA PRO A 445 -29.92 -15.79 -20.56
C PRO A 445 -31.26 -15.39 -21.20
N VAL A 446 -32.27 -15.14 -20.39
CA VAL A 446 -33.64 -14.86 -20.83
C VAL A 446 -33.98 -13.37 -20.73
N VAL A 447 -33.66 -12.72 -19.60
CA VAL A 447 -34.15 -11.37 -19.27
C VAL A 447 -33.06 -10.51 -18.60
N LEU A 448 -33.13 -9.19 -18.79
CA LEU A 448 -32.34 -8.20 -18.06
C LEU A 448 -33.10 -7.73 -16.82
N PHE A 449 -32.45 -7.74 -15.66
CA PHE A 449 -33.00 -7.31 -14.39
C PHE A 449 -32.14 -6.20 -13.77
N GLN A 450 -32.71 -5.43 -12.84
CA GLN A 450 -32.00 -4.45 -12.01
C GLN A 450 -32.43 -4.59 -10.54
N PHE A 451 -31.60 -4.12 -9.61
CA PHE A 451 -31.97 -4.12 -8.19
C PHE A 451 -32.80 -2.90 -7.81
N THR A 452 -33.74 -3.12 -6.90
CA THR A 452 -34.50 -2.06 -6.22
C THR A 452 -33.88 -1.71 -4.85
N VAL A 453 -33.10 -2.64 -4.30
CA VAL A 453 -32.38 -2.56 -3.02
C VAL A 453 -30.87 -2.63 -3.25
N MET A 454 -30.07 -2.41 -2.22
CA MET A 454 -28.61 -2.40 -2.34
C MET A 454 -28.06 -3.83 -2.52
N PRO A 455 -27.47 -4.18 -3.68
CA PRO A 455 -26.91 -5.51 -3.90
C PRO A 455 -25.53 -5.68 -3.24
N PHE A 456 -25.17 -6.94 -2.96
CA PHE A 456 -23.83 -7.32 -2.57
C PHE A 456 -22.80 -7.00 -3.67
N GLY A 457 -21.57 -6.66 -3.26
CA GLY A 457 -20.44 -6.45 -4.17
C GLY A 457 -20.20 -5.01 -4.63
N LEU A 458 -21.05 -4.05 -4.24
CA LEU A 458 -20.81 -2.62 -4.45
C LEU A 458 -19.79 -2.10 -3.43
N HIS A 459 -18.78 -1.34 -3.86
CA HIS A 459 -17.71 -0.87 -2.94
C HIS A 459 -18.21 0.17 -1.91
N GLY A 460 -19.31 0.88 -2.20
CA GLY A 460 -19.90 1.88 -1.29
C GLY A 460 -20.98 1.33 -0.36
N ALA A 461 -21.36 0.06 -0.51
CA ALA A 461 -22.40 -0.56 0.30
C ALA A 461 -22.06 -0.60 1.81
N PRO A 462 -20.83 -1.02 2.22
CA PRO A 462 -20.45 -1.04 3.64
C PRO A 462 -20.54 0.35 4.29
N ALA A 463 -20.10 1.40 3.60
CA ALA A 463 -20.16 2.79 4.07
C ALA A 463 -21.61 3.26 4.30
N THR A 464 -22.50 2.93 3.36
CA THR A 464 -23.92 3.26 3.47
C THR A 464 -24.58 2.51 4.63
N PHE A 465 -24.21 1.24 4.81
CA PHE A 465 -24.73 0.40 5.88
C PHE A 465 -24.26 0.86 7.26
N GLN A 466 -22.98 1.18 7.42
CA GLN A 466 -22.46 1.75 8.66
C GLN A 466 -23.18 3.05 9.01
N ARG A 467 -23.43 3.93 8.03
CA ARG A 467 -24.20 5.17 8.23
C ARG A 467 -25.64 4.91 8.67
N LEU A 468 -26.26 3.83 8.20
CA LEU A 468 -27.58 3.42 8.65
C LEU A 468 -27.53 2.98 10.12
N MET A 469 -26.60 2.08 10.47
CA MET A 469 -26.44 1.59 11.84
C MET A 469 -26.13 2.73 12.82
N ASP A 470 -25.22 3.64 12.45
CA ASP A 470 -24.88 4.80 13.28
C ASP A 470 -26.10 5.69 13.54
N LYS A 471 -27.04 5.82 12.57
CA LYS A 471 -28.29 6.56 12.78
C LYS A 471 -29.30 5.82 13.64
N VAL A 472 -29.40 4.49 13.49
CA VAL A 472 -30.36 3.65 14.23
C VAL A 472 -29.94 3.51 15.69
N LEU A 473 -28.63 3.43 15.96
CA LEU A 473 -28.06 3.13 17.27
C LEU A 473 -27.37 4.33 17.94
N TYR A 474 -27.48 5.54 17.37
CA TYR A 474 -26.73 6.74 17.78
C TYR A 474 -26.81 7.03 19.29
N ASP A 475 -28.01 6.95 19.86
CA ASP A 475 -28.31 7.32 21.24
C ASP A 475 -28.10 6.17 22.24
N ILE A 476 -27.86 4.96 21.75
CA ILE A 476 -27.68 3.74 22.55
C ILE A 476 -26.28 3.14 22.45
N SER A 477 -25.33 3.84 21.82
CA SER A 477 -23.93 3.40 21.61
C SER A 477 -23.14 3.07 22.88
N ASN A 478 -23.69 3.37 24.06
CA ASN A 478 -23.06 3.10 25.36
C ASN A 478 -23.11 1.60 25.74
N PHE A 479 -24.09 0.85 25.23
CA PHE A 479 -24.28 -0.58 25.52
C PHE A 479 -24.50 -1.43 24.26
N THR A 480 -24.41 -0.81 23.08
CA THR A 480 -24.39 -1.51 21.80
C THR A 480 -23.28 -0.99 20.89
N ALA A 481 -22.78 -1.88 20.04
CA ALA A 481 -21.87 -1.55 18.96
C ALA A 481 -22.34 -2.25 17.69
N ALA A 482 -22.14 -1.60 16.54
CA ALA A 482 -22.40 -2.20 15.24
C ALA A 482 -21.18 -2.03 14.34
N TYR A 483 -20.83 -3.11 13.65
CA TYR A 483 -19.84 -3.12 12.59
C TYR A 483 -20.49 -3.73 11.37
N LEU A 484 -20.90 -2.88 10.41
CA LEU A 484 -21.72 -3.30 9.27
C LEU A 484 -22.98 -4.04 9.75
N ASP A 485 -23.18 -5.28 9.30
CA ASP A 485 -24.35 -6.11 9.61
C ASP A 485 -24.29 -6.76 11.01
N ASP A 486 -23.11 -6.77 11.65
CA ASP A 486 -22.89 -7.41 12.95
C ASP A 486 -23.15 -6.45 14.11
N ILE A 487 -24.31 -6.59 14.76
CA ILE A 487 -24.69 -5.82 15.94
C ILE A 487 -24.37 -6.64 17.19
N ILE A 488 -23.79 -5.99 18.20
CA ILE A 488 -23.54 -6.60 19.50
C ILE A 488 -24.12 -5.72 20.61
N VAL A 489 -24.76 -6.37 21.58
CA VAL A 489 -25.31 -5.77 22.79
C VAL A 489 -24.55 -6.34 23.98
N TYR A 490 -24.11 -5.49 24.89
CA TYR A 490 -23.23 -5.89 25.98
C TYR A 490 -23.66 -5.24 27.31
N SER A 491 -23.56 -5.98 28.41
CA SER A 491 -23.99 -5.51 29.74
C SER A 491 -23.31 -6.27 30.88
N ASP A 492 -23.33 -5.69 32.08
CA ASP A 492 -22.70 -6.29 33.27
C ASP A 492 -23.69 -7.11 34.12
N THR A 493 -24.97 -6.71 34.13
CA THR A 493 -26.04 -7.39 34.87
C THR A 493 -27.11 -7.95 33.94
N TRP A 494 -27.86 -8.94 34.43
CA TRP A 494 -28.89 -9.60 33.64
C TRP A 494 -30.08 -8.67 33.37
N GLU A 495 -30.53 -7.94 34.40
CA GLU A 495 -31.68 -7.05 34.34
C GLU A 495 -31.44 -5.88 33.36
N GLU A 496 -30.23 -5.32 33.35
CA GLU A 496 -29.83 -4.31 32.37
C GLU A 496 -29.76 -4.90 30.97
N HIS A 497 -29.20 -6.11 30.82
CA HIS A 497 -29.07 -6.74 29.51
C HIS A 497 -30.42 -6.95 28.83
N MET A 498 -31.44 -7.36 29.57
CA MET A 498 -32.79 -7.54 29.03
C MET A 498 -33.40 -6.22 28.56
N LYS A 499 -33.22 -5.12 29.31
CA LYS A 499 -33.66 -3.77 28.91
C LYS A 499 -32.93 -3.26 27.67
N HIS A 500 -31.61 -3.49 27.62
CA HIS A 500 -30.79 -3.11 26.47
C HIS A 500 -31.20 -3.86 25.21
N LEU A 501 -31.45 -5.17 25.33
CA LEU A 501 -31.95 -6.00 24.23
C LEU A 501 -33.31 -5.53 23.72
N GLU A 502 -34.27 -5.29 24.61
CA GLU A 502 -35.59 -4.77 24.25
C GLU A 502 -35.47 -3.44 23.49
N CYS A 503 -34.68 -2.50 24.01
CA CYS A 503 -34.45 -1.21 23.38
C CYS A 503 -33.83 -1.34 21.97
N VAL A 504 -32.82 -2.20 21.80
CA VAL A 504 -32.19 -2.43 20.49
C VAL A 504 -33.18 -3.03 19.50
N LEU A 505 -33.96 -4.03 19.92
CA LEU A 505 -34.96 -4.68 19.06
C LEU A 505 -36.08 -3.71 18.64
N GLU A 506 -36.55 -2.84 19.55
CA GLU A 506 -37.52 -1.79 19.22
C GLU A 506 -36.98 -0.79 18.18
N ARG A 507 -35.69 -0.44 18.27
CA ARG A 507 -35.05 0.46 17.29
C ARG A 507 -34.91 -0.17 15.92
N LEU A 508 -34.50 -1.44 15.86
CA LEU A 508 -34.47 -2.20 14.62
C LEU A 508 -35.86 -2.32 14.00
N GLN A 509 -36.88 -2.59 14.82
CA GLN A 509 -38.27 -2.62 14.38
C GLN A 509 -38.73 -1.29 13.79
N SER A 510 -38.47 -0.19 14.50
CA SER A 510 -38.86 1.16 14.08
C SER A 510 -38.13 1.60 12.80
N ALA A 511 -36.92 1.09 12.59
CA ALA A 511 -36.14 1.29 11.37
C ALA A 511 -36.60 0.44 10.19
N GLY A 512 -37.53 -0.51 10.40
CA GLY A 512 -37.99 -1.46 9.38
C GLY A 512 -36.98 -2.57 9.08
N LEU A 513 -36.05 -2.83 10.00
CA LEU A 513 -35.04 -3.86 9.86
C LEU A 513 -35.49 -5.21 10.44
N THR A 514 -35.11 -6.31 9.80
CA THR A 514 -35.38 -7.67 10.24
C THR A 514 -34.10 -8.43 10.59
N VAL A 515 -34.23 -9.32 11.58
CA VAL A 515 -33.13 -10.08 12.19
C VAL A 515 -33.26 -11.54 11.83
N ASN A 516 -32.12 -12.21 11.54
CA ASN A 516 -32.07 -13.64 11.31
C ASN A 516 -31.86 -14.39 12.64
N PRO A 517 -32.88 -15.07 13.18
CA PRO A 517 -32.76 -15.69 14.50
C PRO A 517 -31.76 -16.85 14.56
N SER A 518 -31.51 -17.55 13.45
CA SER A 518 -30.60 -18.71 13.40
C SER A 518 -29.12 -18.36 13.58
N LYS A 519 -28.76 -17.09 13.32
CA LYS A 519 -27.39 -16.58 13.41
C LYS A 519 -27.15 -15.67 14.62
N CYS A 520 -28.18 -15.45 15.43
CA CYS A 520 -28.09 -14.63 16.63
C CYS A 520 -27.71 -15.48 17.83
N ASP A 521 -26.84 -14.93 18.68
CA ASP A 521 -26.54 -15.49 19.99
C ASP A 521 -27.06 -14.56 21.08
N PHE A 522 -27.73 -15.09 22.10
CA PHE A 522 -28.32 -14.29 23.18
C PHE A 522 -27.70 -14.60 24.56
N ALA A 523 -27.34 -13.53 25.26
CA ALA A 523 -26.88 -13.47 26.63
C ALA A 523 -25.84 -14.53 27.00
N LYS A 524 -24.83 -14.71 26.14
CA LYS A 524 -23.69 -15.59 26.39
C LYS A 524 -22.62 -14.86 27.22
N ALA A 525 -21.84 -15.63 27.97
CA ALA A 525 -20.71 -15.10 28.73
C ALA A 525 -19.47 -14.86 27.83
N GLU A 526 -19.31 -15.66 26.78
CA GLU A 526 -18.33 -15.47 25.71
C GLU A 526 -19.04 -15.62 24.35
N THR A 527 -18.75 -14.74 23.39
CA THR A 527 -19.32 -14.81 22.03
C THR A 527 -18.26 -14.57 20.96
N GLN A 528 -18.53 -15.02 19.73
CA GLN A 528 -17.69 -14.77 18.57
C GLN A 528 -18.10 -13.45 17.92
N TYR A 529 -17.15 -12.52 17.78
CA TYR A 529 -17.40 -11.20 17.17
C TYR A 529 -16.16 -10.72 16.41
N LEU A 530 -16.33 -10.31 15.15
CA LEU A 530 -15.29 -9.74 14.27
C LEU A 530 -13.95 -10.52 14.21
N GLY A 531 -14.01 -11.85 14.27
CA GLY A 531 -12.81 -12.70 14.21
C GLY A 531 -12.15 -13.01 15.57
N TYR A 532 -12.77 -12.56 16.66
CA TYR A 532 -12.35 -12.79 18.04
C TYR A 532 -13.43 -13.53 18.85
N VAL A 533 -13.02 -14.14 19.96
CA VAL A 533 -13.89 -14.60 21.04
C VAL A 533 -13.73 -13.61 22.18
N ILE A 534 -14.82 -12.99 22.60
CA ILE A 534 -14.84 -11.89 23.57
C ILE A 534 -15.74 -12.27 24.72
N GLY A 535 -15.33 -11.94 25.95
CA GLY A 535 -16.17 -12.05 27.15
C GLY A 535 -15.36 -12.18 28.43
N ASN A 536 -15.98 -11.89 29.58
CA ASN A 536 -15.38 -12.04 30.91
C ASN A 536 -14.02 -11.34 31.09
N GLY A 537 -13.81 -10.18 30.47
CA GLY A 537 -12.55 -9.45 30.53
C GLY A 537 -11.46 -9.98 29.60
N MET A 538 -11.73 -11.03 28.80
CA MET A 538 -10.74 -11.68 27.93
C MET A 538 -11.08 -11.51 26.45
N ILE A 539 -10.03 -11.40 25.65
CA ILE A 539 -10.08 -11.36 24.19
C ILE A 539 -9.20 -12.50 23.69
N LYS A 540 -9.76 -13.37 22.86
CA LYS A 540 -9.07 -14.54 22.28
C LYS A 540 -9.27 -14.58 20.76
N PRO A 541 -8.31 -15.11 19.98
CA PRO A 541 -8.54 -15.46 18.57
C PRO A 541 -9.59 -16.58 18.44
N GLN A 542 -10.32 -16.59 17.33
CA GLN A 542 -11.26 -17.67 17.02
C GLN A 542 -10.56 -19.01 16.81
N VAL A 543 -11.04 -20.05 17.51
CA VAL A 543 -10.47 -21.41 17.48
C VAL A 543 -10.41 -21.97 16.06
N ASN A 544 -11.49 -21.84 15.28
CA ASN A 544 -11.54 -22.37 13.90
C ASN A 544 -10.44 -21.80 13.00
N LYS A 545 -10.15 -20.50 13.14
CA LYS A 545 -9.10 -19.83 12.37
C LYS A 545 -7.71 -20.25 12.87
N VAL A 546 -7.51 -20.40 14.18
CA VAL A 546 -6.25 -20.91 14.73
C VAL A 546 -5.98 -22.35 14.28
N SER A 547 -6.99 -23.23 14.30
CA SER A 547 -6.86 -24.60 13.80
C SER A 547 -6.51 -24.66 12.31
N ALA A 548 -7.06 -23.75 11.49
CA ALA A 548 -6.67 -23.63 10.08
C ALA A 548 -5.20 -23.18 9.92
N ILE A 549 -4.68 -22.38 10.85
CA ILE A 549 -3.27 -21.95 10.89
C ILE A 549 -2.35 -23.09 11.27
N GLU A 550 -2.72 -23.88 12.28
CA GLU A 550 -1.98 -25.08 12.69
C GLU A 550 -1.90 -26.11 11.57
N ALA A 551 -3.01 -26.34 10.86
CA ALA A 551 -3.09 -27.28 9.74
C ALA A 551 -2.48 -26.73 8.43
N CYS A 552 -2.02 -25.47 8.41
CA CYS A 552 -1.53 -24.83 7.18
C CYS A 552 -0.20 -25.45 6.74
N PRO A 553 -0.11 -26.03 5.52
CA PRO A 553 1.16 -26.54 5.00
C PRO A 553 2.10 -25.38 4.63
N LEU A 554 3.40 -25.69 4.53
CA LEU A 554 4.42 -24.71 4.11
C LEU A 554 4.05 -24.08 2.75
N PRO A 555 3.86 -22.76 2.68
CA PRO A 555 3.58 -22.05 1.43
C PRO A 555 4.61 -22.32 0.33
N GLN A 556 4.15 -22.68 -0.86
CA GLN A 556 5.04 -22.93 -2.00
C GLN A 556 5.23 -21.67 -2.86
N THR A 557 4.25 -20.77 -2.85
CA THR A 557 4.27 -19.55 -3.66
C THR A 557 4.32 -18.29 -2.81
N ARG A 558 4.87 -17.19 -3.36
CA ARG A 558 4.86 -15.88 -2.69
C ARG A 558 3.46 -15.38 -2.37
N LYS A 559 2.44 -15.76 -3.16
CA LYS A 559 1.06 -15.36 -2.91
C LYS A 559 0.54 -16.04 -1.64
N GLU A 560 0.75 -17.35 -1.50
CA GLU A 560 0.41 -18.11 -0.30
C GLU A 560 1.14 -17.58 0.94
N LEU A 561 2.45 -17.30 0.84
CA LEU A 561 3.20 -16.76 1.98
C LEU A 561 2.72 -15.36 2.40
N ARG A 562 2.36 -14.50 1.45
CA ARG A 562 1.74 -13.19 1.76
C ARG A 562 0.37 -13.35 2.39
N SER A 563 -0.42 -14.31 1.93
CA SER A 563 -1.72 -14.65 2.52
C SER A 563 -1.56 -15.08 3.98
N PHE A 564 -0.61 -15.99 4.23
CA PHE A 564 -0.27 -16.44 5.59
C PHE A 564 0.19 -15.28 6.46
N LEU A 565 1.14 -14.46 6.00
CA LEU A 565 1.63 -13.30 6.76
C LEU A 565 0.55 -12.24 7.00
N GLY A 566 -0.39 -12.06 6.07
CA GLY A 566 -1.53 -11.16 6.25
C GLY A 566 -2.46 -11.63 7.36
N MET A 567 -2.81 -12.91 7.34
CA MET A 567 -3.64 -13.53 8.38
C MET A 567 -2.92 -13.62 9.74
N ALA A 568 -1.65 -14.02 9.79
CA ALA A 568 -0.87 -13.99 11.03
C ALA A 568 -0.68 -12.54 11.53
N GLY A 569 -0.58 -11.58 10.62
CA GLY A 569 -0.56 -10.14 10.90
C GLY A 569 -1.84 -9.61 11.54
N PHE A 570 -3.01 -10.16 11.17
CA PHE A 570 -4.29 -9.84 11.83
C PHE A 570 -4.25 -10.20 13.33
N TYR A 571 -3.59 -11.30 13.69
CA TYR A 571 -3.41 -11.76 15.07
C TYR A 571 -2.07 -11.32 15.70
N GLN A 572 -1.32 -10.40 15.08
CA GLN A 572 -0.01 -9.98 15.60
C GLN A 572 -0.06 -9.42 17.03
N ARG A 573 -1.21 -8.88 17.45
CA ARG A 573 -1.42 -8.32 18.79
C ARG A 573 -1.38 -9.36 19.90
N PHE A 574 -1.50 -10.65 19.58
CA PHE A 574 -1.39 -11.79 20.50
C PHE A 574 0.01 -12.40 20.50
N ILE A 575 0.85 -12.04 19.52
CA ILE A 575 2.16 -12.65 19.32
C ILE A 575 3.27 -11.71 19.83
N PRO A 576 4.00 -12.08 20.89
CA PRO A 576 5.16 -11.32 21.34
C PRO A 576 6.23 -11.24 20.25
N HIS A 577 6.75 -10.04 20.01
CA HIS A 577 7.82 -9.79 19.02
C HIS A 577 7.53 -10.30 17.60
N PHE A 578 6.25 -10.26 17.17
CA PHE A 578 5.81 -10.75 15.85
C PHE A 578 6.72 -10.33 14.68
N SER A 579 7.10 -9.06 14.59
CA SER A 579 7.94 -8.52 13.51
C SER A 579 9.31 -9.19 13.43
N THR A 580 9.91 -9.56 14.56
CA THR A 580 11.21 -10.24 14.61
C THR A 580 11.04 -11.70 14.19
N ARG A 581 10.00 -12.38 14.69
CA ARG A 581 9.66 -13.77 14.32
C ARG A 581 9.31 -13.89 12.84
N ALA A 582 8.54 -12.93 12.30
CA ALA A 582 8.12 -12.88 10.90
C ALA A 582 9.17 -12.30 9.94
N ALA A 583 10.30 -11.78 10.43
CA ALA A 583 11.31 -11.13 9.59
C ALA A 583 11.88 -12.06 8.50
N PRO A 584 12.29 -13.32 8.79
CA PRO A 584 12.80 -14.25 7.78
C PRO A 584 11.77 -14.54 6.68
N LEU A 585 10.49 -14.61 7.04
CA LEU A 585 9.39 -14.83 6.11
C LEU A 585 9.13 -13.60 5.24
N THR A 586 9.10 -12.43 5.86
CA THR A 586 8.83 -11.16 5.17
C THR A 586 9.90 -10.86 4.13
N ASP A 587 11.17 -11.16 4.42
CA ASP A 587 12.29 -10.96 3.49
C ASP A 587 12.16 -11.82 2.21
N MET A 588 11.51 -12.98 2.31
CA MET A 588 11.21 -13.82 1.14
C MET A 588 10.07 -13.29 0.26
N THR A 589 9.27 -12.32 0.72
CA THR A 589 8.13 -11.78 -0.04
C THR A 589 8.46 -10.59 -0.94
N GLY A 590 9.72 -10.12 -0.93
CA GLY A 590 10.17 -8.95 -1.70
C GLY A 590 9.96 -9.06 -3.22
N ALA A 591 9.85 -7.91 -3.90
CA ALA A 591 9.63 -7.85 -5.35
C ALA A 591 10.75 -8.53 -6.17
N LYS A 592 11.98 -8.57 -5.62
CA LYS A 592 13.16 -9.19 -6.22
C LYS A 592 13.23 -10.71 -6.04
N CYS A 593 12.38 -11.30 -5.19
CA CYS A 593 12.40 -12.72 -4.86
C CYS A 593 11.63 -13.54 -5.91
N PRO A 594 12.04 -14.79 -6.22
CA PRO A 594 11.35 -15.66 -7.18
C PRO A 594 9.94 -16.03 -6.71
N ASN A 595 9.04 -16.38 -7.64
CA ASN A 595 7.64 -16.70 -7.29
C ASN A 595 7.50 -18.02 -6.51
N LYS A 596 8.37 -18.99 -6.79
CA LYS A 596 8.50 -20.22 -6.02
C LYS A 596 9.47 -19.97 -4.86
N ILE A 597 9.02 -20.25 -3.64
CA ILE A 597 9.79 -19.99 -2.43
C ILE A 597 10.87 -21.06 -2.28
N LYS A 598 12.09 -20.63 -1.96
CA LYS A 598 13.17 -21.50 -1.49
C LYS A 598 13.23 -21.35 0.02
N TRP A 599 12.77 -22.38 0.73
CA TRP A 599 12.77 -22.39 2.19
C TRP A 599 14.20 -22.55 2.71
N THR A 600 14.62 -21.63 3.57
CA THR A 600 15.82 -21.77 4.40
C THR A 600 15.41 -22.37 5.76
N GLU A 601 16.35 -22.99 6.46
CA GLU A 601 16.08 -23.55 7.80
C GLU A 601 15.54 -22.48 8.76
N ASP A 602 16.14 -21.29 8.76
CA ASP A 602 15.66 -20.13 9.53
C ASP A 602 14.20 -19.77 9.20
N ALA A 603 13.80 -19.84 7.93
CA ALA A 603 12.45 -19.51 7.50
C ALA A 603 11.44 -20.60 7.90
N VAL A 604 11.82 -21.88 7.85
CA VAL A 604 10.95 -22.98 8.30
C VAL A 604 10.73 -22.89 9.80
N THR A 605 11.79 -22.61 10.57
CA THR A 605 11.69 -22.42 12.02
C THR A 605 10.80 -21.22 12.35
N ALA A 606 10.98 -20.08 11.68
CA ALA A 606 10.13 -18.90 11.85
C ALA A 606 8.65 -19.17 11.53
N PHE A 607 8.37 -19.99 10.49
CA PHE A 607 7.00 -20.38 10.15
C PHE A 607 6.35 -21.21 11.26
N LYS A 608 7.05 -22.26 11.73
CA LYS A 608 6.55 -23.12 12.82
C LYS A 608 6.40 -22.38 14.15
N ASP A 609 7.32 -21.47 14.43
CA ASP A 609 7.29 -20.63 15.62
C ASP A 609 6.06 -19.71 15.65
N LEU A 610 5.70 -19.10 14.52
CA LEU A 610 4.47 -18.32 14.40
C LEU A 610 3.20 -19.16 14.54
N GLN A 611 3.19 -20.39 14.00
CA GLN A 611 2.06 -21.32 14.20
C GLN A 611 1.89 -21.64 15.69
N LYS A 612 2.98 -22.09 16.34
CA LYS A 612 3.00 -22.44 17.77
C LYS A 612 2.58 -21.26 18.66
N SER A 613 3.07 -20.06 18.37
CA SER A 613 2.74 -18.85 19.15
C SER A 613 1.25 -18.52 19.14
N LEU A 614 0.56 -18.74 18.02
CA LEU A 614 -0.88 -18.51 17.89
C LEU A 614 -1.70 -19.59 18.61
N SER A 615 -1.17 -20.80 18.73
CA SER A 615 -1.78 -21.92 19.45
C SER A 615 -1.66 -21.80 20.96
N GLU A 616 -0.49 -21.39 21.47
CA GLU A 616 -0.15 -21.46 22.89
C GLU A 616 -0.45 -20.17 23.67
N SER A 617 -0.45 -19.00 23.03
CA SER A 617 -0.61 -17.70 23.72
C SER A 617 -1.78 -16.85 23.20
N PRO A 618 -3.05 -17.29 23.34
CA PRO A 618 -4.16 -16.60 22.69
C PRO A 618 -4.88 -15.56 23.56
N VAL A 619 -4.57 -15.37 24.86
CA VAL A 619 -5.40 -14.53 25.74
C VAL A 619 -4.80 -13.16 25.97
N LEU A 620 -5.46 -12.12 25.46
CA LEU A 620 -5.28 -10.74 25.90
C LEU A 620 -6.39 -10.37 26.89
N TYR A 621 -6.05 -9.48 27.82
CA TYR A 621 -7.02 -8.93 28.76
C TYR A 621 -7.52 -7.58 28.28
N SER A 622 -8.80 -7.34 28.53
CA SER A 622 -9.45 -6.10 28.16
C SER A 622 -8.90 -4.95 29.00
N PRO A 623 -8.56 -3.80 28.39
CA PRO A 623 -7.91 -2.72 29.12
C PRO A 623 -8.84 -2.16 30.20
N ASP A 624 -8.31 -2.06 31.41
CA ASP A 624 -8.96 -1.39 32.53
C ASP A 624 -8.40 0.02 32.71
N PHE A 625 -9.07 1.00 32.12
CA PHE A 625 -8.60 2.39 32.07
C PHE A 625 -8.50 3.11 33.42
N GLU A 626 -9.03 2.53 34.49
CA GLU A 626 -8.90 3.04 35.86
C GLU A 626 -7.60 2.57 36.54
N LYS A 627 -6.94 1.55 35.99
CA LYS A 627 -5.71 0.98 36.53
C LYS A 627 -4.48 1.50 35.77
N PRO A 628 -3.33 1.66 36.45
CA PRO A 628 -2.10 2.09 35.81
C PRO A 628 -1.61 1.04 34.80
N PHE A 629 -1.06 1.53 33.69
CA PHE A 629 -0.41 0.69 32.69
C PHE A 629 1.07 0.48 33.01
N VAL A 630 1.61 -0.66 32.59
CA VAL A 630 3.04 -0.94 32.55
C VAL A 630 3.44 -1.21 31.10
N LEU A 631 4.30 -0.37 30.54
CA LEU A 631 4.83 -0.53 29.20
C LEU A 631 6.23 -1.15 29.29
N GLN A 632 6.41 -2.34 28.72
CA GLN A 632 7.72 -2.96 28.54
C GLN A 632 8.18 -2.77 27.10
N THR A 633 9.42 -2.32 26.91
CA THR A 633 10.01 -2.14 25.57
C THR A 633 11.32 -2.88 25.44
N ASP A 634 11.57 -3.40 24.25
CA ASP A 634 12.78 -4.15 23.90
C ASP A 634 13.22 -3.82 22.46
N ALA A 635 14.53 -3.68 22.25
CA ALA A 635 15.11 -3.50 20.93
C ALA A 635 16.09 -4.63 20.59
N SER A 636 15.83 -5.30 19.47
CA SER A 636 16.73 -6.30 18.91
C SER A 636 17.49 -5.74 17.70
N GLU A 637 18.49 -6.49 17.22
CA GLU A 637 19.23 -6.15 15.99
C GLU A 637 18.36 -6.07 14.73
N ARG A 638 17.17 -6.70 14.73
CA ARG A 638 16.29 -6.79 13.56
C ARG A 638 14.96 -6.06 13.71
N GLY A 639 14.53 -5.76 14.93
CA GLY A 639 13.20 -5.24 15.20
C GLY A 639 13.03 -4.68 16.61
N LEU A 640 11.95 -3.93 16.79
CA LEU A 640 11.49 -3.35 18.04
C LEU A 640 10.28 -4.14 18.53
N GLY A 641 10.18 -4.34 19.84
CA GLY A 641 9.02 -4.95 20.49
C GLY A 641 8.57 -4.10 21.68
N ALA A 642 7.27 -4.11 21.94
CA ALA A 642 6.75 -3.62 23.21
C ALA A 642 5.51 -4.40 23.63
N VAL A 643 5.31 -4.48 24.94
CA VAL A 643 4.18 -5.13 25.59
C VAL A 643 3.51 -4.15 26.52
N LEU A 644 2.20 -3.97 26.36
CA LEU A 644 1.37 -3.22 27.27
C LEU A 644 0.76 -4.20 28.28
N LEU A 645 1.01 -3.98 29.57
CA LEU A 645 0.60 -4.82 30.68
C LEU A 645 -0.27 -4.03 31.67
N GLN A 646 -1.13 -4.73 32.40
CA GLN A 646 -1.87 -4.23 33.55
C GLN A 646 -1.90 -5.24 34.69
N GLY A 647 -1.98 -4.75 35.94
CA GLY A 647 -2.02 -5.58 37.14
C GLY A 647 -0.86 -5.32 38.11
N THR A 648 -0.85 -6.06 39.22
CA THR A 648 0.21 -5.98 40.23
C THR A 648 1.46 -6.74 39.77
N SER A 649 2.57 -6.66 40.50
CA SER A 649 3.83 -7.32 40.10
C SER A 649 3.72 -8.86 40.00
N GLU A 650 2.75 -9.47 40.67
CA GLU A 650 2.53 -10.92 40.72
C GLU A 650 1.45 -11.39 39.74
N GLU A 651 0.51 -10.51 39.35
CA GLU A 651 -0.60 -10.80 38.43
C GLU A 651 -0.58 -9.82 37.25
N ARG A 652 0.48 -9.84 36.44
CA ARG A 652 0.57 -9.01 35.23
C ARG A 652 -0.11 -9.68 34.06
N HIS A 653 -1.07 -8.98 33.48
CA HIS A 653 -1.83 -9.44 32.33
C HIS A 653 -1.49 -8.62 31.07
N PRO A 654 -1.23 -9.25 29.91
CA PRO A 654 -0.99 -8.55 28.66
C PRO A 654 -2.29 -7.98 28.09
N VAL A 655 -2.27 -6.69 27.80
CA VAL A 655 -3.34 -5.96 27.11
C VAL A 655 -3.08 -5.95 25.60
N ALA A 656 -1.82 -5.70 25.19
CA ALA A 656 -1.46 -5.69 23.77
C ALA A 656 0.03 -5.97 23.56
N TYR A 657 0.36 -6.73 22.51
CA TYR A 657 1.70 -6.84 21.96
C TYR A 657 1.83 -5.97 20.70
N VAL A 658 2.88 -5.16 20.62
CA VAL A 658 3.23 -4.42 19.40
C VAL A 658 4.65 -4.75 18.98
N SER A 659 4.90 -4.82 17.68
CA SER A 659 6.25 -4.99 17.16
C SER A 659 6.45 -4.30 15.81
N ARG A 660 7.70 -3.94 15.49
CA ARG A 660 8.04 -3.33 14.19
C ARG A 660 9.43 -3.75 13.74
N LYS A 661 9.60 -4.08 12.46
CA LYS A 661 10.92 -4.29 11.86
C LYS A 661 11.72 -2.98 11.77
N LEU A 662 13.02 -3.04 12.04
CA LEU A 662 13.92 -1.89 11.84
C LEU A 662 14.06 -1.56 10.36
N LEU A 663 14.03 -0.26 10.02
CA LEU A 663 14.34 0.19 8.67
C LEU A 663 15.83 -0.05 8.35
N PRO A 664 16.23 -0.19 7.07
CA PRO A 664 17.63 -0.42 6.70
C PRO A 664 18.63 0.61 7.26
N ARG A 665 18.16 1.84 7.50
CA ARG A 665 18.97 2.90 8.15
C ARG A 665 19.06 2.76 9.67
N GLU A 666 18.00 2.24 10.31
CA GLU A 666 17.88 2.10 11.77
C GLU A 666 18.68 0.89 12.30
N VAL A 667 18.91 -0.12 11.46
CA VAL A 667 19.78 -1.28 11.79
C VAL A 667 21.19 -0.82 12.21
N ARG A 668 21.68 0.29 11.65
CA ARG A 668 23.00 0.86 11.93
C ARG A 668 23.04 1.78 13.14
N TYR A 669 21.93 1.99 13.83
CA TYR A 669 21.90 2.80 15.05
C TYR A 669 22.63 2.09 16.18
N SER A 670 23.18 2.87 17.12
CA SER A 670 23.77 2.29 18.33
C SER A 670 22.70 1.62 19.19
N THR A 671 23.09 0.73 20.10
CA THR A 671 22.14 0.06 21.01
C THR A 671 21.28 1.06 21.77
N VAL A 672 21.87 2.12 22.34
CA VAL A 672 21.13 3.18 23.04
C VAL A 672 20.11 3.88 22.13
N GLU A 673 20.46 4.11 20.86
CA GLU A 673 19.55 4.71 19.90
C GLU A 673 18.43 3.76 19.48
N LYS A 674 18.71 2.46 19.35
CA LYS A 674 17.69 1.43 19.08
C LYS A 674 16.71 1.31 20.25
N GLU A 675 17.20 1.29 21.48
CA GLU A 675 16.36 1.26 22.69
C GLU A 675 15.50 2.52 22.83
N THR A 676 16.10 3.71 22.65
CA THR A 676 15.34 4.97 22.69
C THR A 676 14.29 5.01 21.57
N LEU A 677 14.63 4.49 20.39
CA LEU A 677 13.69 4.36 19.29
C LEU A 677 12.55 3.38 19.60
N ALA A 678 12.84 2.27 20.31
CA ALA A 678 11.83 1.32 20.78
C ALA A 678 10.80 2.02 21.67
N ILE A 679 11.26 2.78 22.66
CA ILE A 679 10.39 3.57 23.55
C ILE A 679 9.58 4.57 22.75
N LYS A 680 10.24 5.38 21.90
CA LYS A 680 9.58 6.41 21.11
C LYS A 680 8.46 5.83 20.26
N TRP A 681 8.78 4.75 19.56
CA TRP A 681 7.84 4.07 18.68
C TRP A 681 6.71 3.40 19.47
N ALA A 682 7.00 2.76 20.61
CA ALA A 682 5.99 2.14 21.47
C ALA A 682 5.00 3.17 22.01
N LEU A 683 5.48 4.34 22.47
CA LEU A 683 4.65 5.44 22.94
C LEU A 683 3.75 6.01 21.84
N ASP A 684 4.28 6.17 20.62
CA ASP A 684 3.47 6.61 19.47
C ASP A 684 2.43 5.56 19.06
N SER A 685 2.81 4.29 19.05
CA SER A 685 1.93 3.18 18.66
C SER A 685 0.84 2.89 19.69
N LEU A 686 1.14 3.05 20.98
CA LEU A 686 0.22 2.84 22.10
C LEU A 686 -0.34 4.16 22.66
N ARG A 687 -0.25 5.24 21.85
CA ARG A 687 -0.67 6.59 22.24
C ARG A 687 -2.11 6.64 22.77
N TYR A 688 -3.00 5.83 22.21
CA TYR A 688 -4.40 5.70 22.64
C TYR A 688 -4.53 5.30 24.11
N TYR A 689 -3.70 4.37 24.60
CA TYR A 689 -3.78 3.88 25.99
C TYR A 689 -3.05 4.81 26.97
N LEU A 690 -1.93 5.40 26.53
CA LEU A 690 -0.93 6.02 27.41
C LEU A 690 -1.02 7.55 27.50
N LEU A 691 -1.49 8.22 26.45
CA LEU A 691 -1.50 9.68 26.43
C LEU A 691 -2.52 10.23 27.44
N GLY A 692 -2.09 11.18 28.28
CA GLY A 692 -2.94 11.78 29.32
C GLY A 692 -3.08 10.95 30.59
N ARG A 693 -2.34 9.85 30.73
CA ARG A 693 -2.30 9.00 31.94
C ARG A 693 -0.89 8.85 32.47
N GLU A 694 -0.79 8.50 33.76
CA GLU A 694 0.45 8.06 34.38
C GLU A 694 0.64 6.55 34.15
N PHE A 695 1.84 6.16 33.75
CA PHE A 695 2.20 4.76 33.55
C PHE A 695 3.67 4.49 33.90
N ILE A 696 4.01 3.21 34.05
CA ILE A 696 5.38 2.77 34.34
C ILE A 696 6.00 2.28 33.03
N LEU A 697 7.15 2.84 32.66
CA LEU A 697 7.96 2.37 31.53
C LEU A 697 9.08 1.49 32.05
N GLU A 698 9.05 0.21 31.68
CA GLU A 698 10.07 -0.77 32.00
C GLU A 698 11.00 -1.01 30.80
N THR A 699 12.30 -0.80 31.03
CA THR A 699 13.36 -1.01 30.05
C THR A 699 14.55 -1.72 30.71
N ASP A 700 15.26 -2.52 29.93
CA ASP A 700 16.46 -3.25 30.31
C ASP A 700 17.73 -2.38 30.25
N HIS A 701 17.64 -1.16 29.69
CA HIS A 701 18.79 -0.30 29.47
C HIS A 701 18.92 0.82 30.51
N LYS A 702 19.81 0.64 31.52
CA LYS A 702 20.04 1.61 32.62
C LYS A 702 20.30 3.05 32.18
N ALA A 703 20.97 3.26 31.04
CA ALA A 703 21.29 4.62 30.55
C ALA A 703 20.05 5.48 30.25
N LEU A 704 18.88 4.87 30.03
CA LEU A 704 17.64 5.59 29.72
C LEU A 704 16.95 6.17 30.96
N GLN A 705 17.32 5.73 32.18
CA GLN A 705 16.91 6.40 33.42
C GLN A 705 17.37 7.87 33.48
N TRP A 706 18.41 8.20 32.70
CA TRP A 706 19.01 9.53 32.63
C TRP A 706 18.49 10.38 31.47
N LEU A 707 17.46 9.95 30.71
CA LEU A 707 16.87 10.70 29.60
C LEU A 707 16.49 12.14 29.99
N ASN A 708 15.98 12.35 31.21
CA ASN A 708 15.63 13.67 31.74
C ASN A 708 16.84 14.57 32.08
N LYS A 709 18.06 14.02 32.13
CA LYS A 709 19.30 14.71 32.52
C LYS A 709 20.30 14.87 31.37
N MET A 710 20.01 14.32 30.18
CA MET A 710 20.91 14.41 29.03
C MET A 710 20.97 15.84 28.48
N LYS A 711 22.11 16.51 28.69
CA LYS A 711 22.51 17.74 27.98
C LYS A 711 23.19 17.37 26.65
N ASP A 712 22.60 17.79 25.54
CA ASP A 712 23.21 18.10 24.22
C ASP A 712 24.19 17.14 23.51
N SER A 713 24.37 15.88 23.93
CA SER A 713 25.35 15.00 23.25
C SER A 713 24.86 14.31 21.96
N ASN A 714 23.55 14.04 21.81
CA ASN A 714 23.00 13.37 20.60
C ASN A 714 21.66 14.01 20.17
N GLY A 715 21.71 14.84 19.12
CA GLY A 715 20.55 15.55 18.60
C GLY A 715 19.41 14.68 18.05
N ARG A 716 19.59 13.37 17.87
CA ARG A 716 18.50 12.44 17.53
C ARG A 716 17.70 12.06 18.78
N ILE A 717 18.39 11.66 19.84
CA ILE A 717 17.79 11.32 21.14
C ILE A 717 17.07 12.54 21.72
N THR A 718 17.65 13.74 21.62
CA THR A 718 17.01 14.98 22.06
C THR A 718 15.68 15.23 21.34
N ARG A 719 15.61 15.03 20.01
CA ARG A 719 14.36 15.17 19.25
C ARG A 719 13.31 14.14 19.66
N TRP A 720 13.73 12.89 19.90
CA TRP A 720 12.82 11.85 20.36
C TRP A 720 12.31 12.14 21.77
N TYR A 721 13.17 12.60 22.67
CA TYR A 721 12.80 13.03 24.01
C TYR A 721 11.74 14.15 23.96
N LEU A 722 11.94 15.19 23.13
CA LEU A 722 10.95 16.25 22.93
C LEU A 722 9.59 15.69 22.46
N SER A 723 9.60 14.67 21.58
CA SER A 723 8.35 14.02 21.15
C SER A 723 7.66 13.18 22.24
N MET A 724 8.39 12.77 23.28
CA MET A 724 7.87 11.99 24.41
C MET A 724 7.30 12.87 25.53
N GLN A 725 7.58 14.18 25.56
CA GLN A 725 7.12 15.10 26.60
C GLN A 725 5.60 15.12 26.86
N PRO A 726 4.72 14.90 25.86
CA PRO A 726 3.29 14.82 26.11
C PRO A 726 2.85 13.61 26.97
N PHE A 727 3.73 12.62 27.17
CA PHE A 727 3.44 11.42 27.94
C PHE A 727 3.95 11.56 29.38
N CYS A 728 3.16 11.09 30.36
CA CYS A 728 3.54 11.10 31.77
C CYS A 728 3.94 9.68 32.21
N PHE A 729 5.23 9.44 32.41
CA PHE A 729 5.70 8.11 32.82
C PHE A 729 6.90 8.12 33.76
N THR A 730 7.02 7.04 34.53
CA THR A 730 8.17 6.77 35.40
C THR A 730 9.00 5.62 34.81
N ILE A 731 10.31 5.84 34.68
CA ILE A 731 11.22 4.83 34.12
C ILE A 731 11.69 3.90 35.24
N ARG A 732 11.38 2.60 35.11
CA ARG A 732 11.87 1.54 35.98
C ARG A 732 12.82 0.65 35.18
N HIS A 733 14.04 0.47 35.68
CA HIS A 733 14.96 -0.48 35.08
C HIS A 733 14.67 -1.88 35.61
N VAL A 734 14.45 -2.84 34.71
CA VAL A 734 14.29 -4.26 35.05
C VAL A 734 15.45 -5.02 34.42
N PRO A 735 16.30 -5.72 35.20
CA PRO A 735 17.37 -6.54 34.64
C PRO A 735 16.79 -7.58 33.67
N GLY A 736 17.39 -7.77 32.49
CA GLY A 736 16.88 -8.67 31.45
C GLY A 736 16.48 -10.07 31.96
N LYS A 737 17.23 -10.62 32.92
CA LYS A 737 16.97 -11.92 33.56
C LYS A 737 15.64 -12.04 34.34
N ILE A 738 15.03 -10.93 34.77
CA ILE A 738 13.74 -10.88 35.50
C ILE A 738 12.61 -10.46 34.55
N ASN A 739 12.94 -10.00 33.35
CA ASN A 739 12.00 -9.64 32.30
C ASN A 739 11.51 -10.92 31.59
N CYS A 740 11.10 -11.96 32.34
CA CYS A 740 10.91 -13.33 31.84
C CYS A 740 9.87 -13.45 30.72
N ILE A 741 8.90 -12.53 30.63
CA ILE A 741 7.93 -12.50 29.53
C ILE A 741 8.58 -11.99 28.22
N ALA A 742 9.65 -11.20 28.32
CA ALA A 742 10.43 -10.68 27.19
C ALA A 742 11.73 -11.46 26.90
N ASP A 743 12.41 -12.03 27.92
CA ASP A 743 13.75 -12.65 27.78
C ASP A 743 13.71 -14.20 27.69
N TYR A 744 12.68 -14.90 28.20
CA TYR A 744 12.68 -16.37 28.28
C TYR A 744 12.50 -17.08 26.92
N LEU A 745 11.99 -16.40 25.89
CA LEU A 745 11.78 -16.96 24.55
C LEU A 745 12.74 -16.42 23.49
N SER A 746 13.71 -15.55 23.87
CA SER A 746 14.60 -14.88 22.93
C SER A 746 16.02 -15.48 22.83
N ARG A 747 16.44 -16.32 23.79
CA ARG A 747 17.80 -16.90 23.82
C ARG A 747 17.84 -18.36 23.34
N ARG A 748 18.59 -18.59 22.27
CA ARG A 748 19.04 -19.91 21.79
C ARG A 748 19.89 -20.61 22.87
N PRO A 749 19.70 -21.92 23.15
CA PRO A 749 20.61 -22.69 24.01
C PRO A 749 21.99 -23.00 23.41
N ASP A 750 22.29 -22.59 22.17
CA ASP A 750 23.54 -22.93 21.49
C ASP A 750 24.33 -21.67 21.14
N GLN A 751 25.09 -21.16 22.10
CA GLN A 751 26.32 -20.38 21.90
C GLN A 751 27.00 -20.15 23.25
N SER A 752 27.78 -21.13 23.70
CA SER A 752 28.77 -20.93 24.75
C SER A 752 29.94 -20.09 24.20
N PRO A 753 30.41 -19.05 24.91
CA PRO A 753 31.66 -18.40 24.57
C PRO A 753 32.83 -19.29 25.02
N GLU A 754 33.69 -19.66 24.07
CA GLU A 754 34.98 -20.28 24.34
C GLU A 754 35.92 -19.28 25.04
N GLY A 755 36.52 -19.74 26.15
CA GLY A 755 37.90 -19.43 26.56
C GLY A 755 38.18 -18.09 27.25
N GLU A 756 38.37 -18.13 28.58
CA GLU A 756 39.70 -17.91 29.19
C GLU A 756 39.65 -18.33 30.67
N GLY A 757 40.63 -19.12 31.09
CA GLY A 757 40.63 -19.85 32.35
C GLY A 757 41.22 -19.08 33.53
N SER A 758 40.81 -19.51 34.72
CA SER A 758 41.63 -19.44 35.93
C SER A 758 41.20 -20.54 36.90
N VAL A 759 42.18 -21.38 37.19
CA VAL A 759 42.20 -22.53 38.10
C VAL A 759 41.87 -22.11 39.54
N MET A 760 41.05 -22.89 40.28
CA MET A 760 41.42 -23.44 41.59
C MET A 760 40.30 -24.31 42.21
N THR A 761 40.66 -25.59 42.38
CA THR A 761 40.33 -26.53 43.48
C THR A 761 38.89 -26.89 43.81
N ALA A 762 38.49 -28.08 43.34
CA ALA A 762 37.57 -28.96 44.05
C ALA A 762 38.27 -29.56 45.29
N VAL A 763 37.60 -29.55 46.43
CA VAL A 763 37.85 -30.46 47.54
C VAL A 763 36.63 -31.37 47.66
N THR A 764 36.89 -32.65 47.46
CA THR A 764 36.03 -33.82 47.60
C THR A 764 35.54 -34.04 49.03
N GLN A 765 34.41 -34.76 49.16
CA GLN A 765 34.06 -35.84 50.11
C GLN A 765 32.52 -35.89 50.25
N ASP A 766 31.78 -37.00 50.22
CA ASP A 766 32.08 -38.42 50.13
C ASP A 766 30.77 -39.21 49.86
N TYR A 767 30.96 -40.49 49.51
CA TYR A 767 30.17 -41.68 49.82
C TYR A 767 29.35 -42.37 48.71
N TYR A 768 29.99 -43.46 48.24
CA TYR A 768 29.55 -44.68 47.55
C TYR A 768 29.39 -44.68 46.03
#